data_AF-A7SMS0-F1
#
_entry.id   AF-A7SMS0-F1
#
_cell.length_a   1.000
_cell.length_b   1.000
_cell.length_c   1.000
_cell.angle_alpha   90.00
_cell.angle_beta   90.00
_cell.angle_gamma   90.00
#
_symmetry.space_group_name_H-M   'P 1'
#
loop_
_entity.id
_entity.type
_entity.pdbx_description
1 polymer ?
#
loop_
_entity_poly.entity_id
_entity_poly.type
_entity_poly.pdbx_seq_one_letter_code
_entity_poly.pdbx_strand_id
1 'polypeptide(L)'
;MTTAAEQPCYTLINIPNEQESPTEQKLKEDIEKGDVKVKTETLKKVIQMILNGEKFPTLLMTVIKFLMPLQDHTIKKLLLIFWEIVPKTGADGKLLHEMILVCDAYRKDLQHPNEFIRGSTLRFLCKLKEAELLEPLMPAIRTCLEHRHSYVRRNAVMAIYTIYRNFDFLIPDAPELVHTFLEQEQDASCKRNAFMMLIHVDQERALEYLSTCMDQVNTFGDILQLVIVELIYKVCHANPAERARFIRCIYNLLNSSSPAVRYEAAGTLVTLSSAPTAVKSAASCYIELIVKESDNNVKLIVLDRLIKLKENPSHEKVLQELVMDILRVLASPDPEVRKKTLQLVLDLVTSRNIHEVVAVLKKEVSKTHFESEQVEIGSYRQMLVRTLHTCSVKFPDVANSIVPLLMEFLGDSNEQAALDVLVFVREAIQRFEQLKPVIMEKLMENFHMIKSVKIHRHALWILGEYADSKEDIMTVMEEIRKGLGDMPIVDDEMRKAAGDQGKAGEEAPARSAASQRLVTADGTYATQSAFSQPGAAVGLAKTDDEKRPPLRQYLLDGEFFVGAAIACTLTKLALRFLQKESDLTKQNVFCANCMLMMSSILHLGKSGLSKKVITDDDVDRISMCLRAVAERAPLMKDIFTVQCRQSLSSMLDANKKLEDEQKADAEKVMAIQADDPISFLDLLAKSESGITEDQFAVSLSQAVGATGKKEDDLQSSKLNKVSQLTGFSDPVYAEAYVNVNQYDIVLDVLIVNQTTDTLQNVTLELATLGDLKLVEKPQPILLGANDFSNIKANVKVSSTENGIIFGNIVYDVSGGGGDRNCVVLNDIHIDIMDYIVPASCTDAEFRQMWAEFEWENKVTVNTNISDLREYLGHLIASTNMLCLTPEKALAGSCGFLAANLYAKSIFGEDALANVSIEKPYGQPDAPVVGHVRIRAKSQGMALSLGDKINLSQKKGSSKSN
;
A
#
# COMPACT_ATOMS: atom_id res chain seq x y z
N MET A 1 -28.89 -33.55 38.26
CA MET A 1 -30.27 -33.21 37.83
C MET A 1 -30.18 -31.89 37.09
N THR A 2 -29.96 -31.96 35.78
CA THR A 2 -29.83 -30.80 34.89
C THR A 2 -31.21 -30.46 34.36
N THR A 3 -31.83 -29.41 34.90
CA THR A 3 -32.97 -28.76 34.24
C THR A 3 -32.53 -28.37 32.83
N ALA A 4 -33.30 -28.76 31.82
CA ALA A 4 -33.03 -28.55 30.42
C ALA A 4 -32.59 -27.09 30.14
N ALA A 5 -31.28 -26.89 30.04
CA ALA A 5 -30.68 -25.62 29.71
C ALA A 5 -31.28 -25.14 28.38
N GLU A 6 -31.80 -23.91 28.38
CA GLU A 6 -32.31 -23.25 27.19
C GLU A 6 -31.19 -23.21 26.15
N GLN A 7 -31.43 -23.81 24.97
CA GLN A 7 -30.49 -23.76 23.87
C GLN A 7 -30.30 -22.29 23.46
N PRO A 8 -29.07 -21.75 23.48
CA PRO A 8 -28.82 -20.37 23.07
C PRO A 8 -29.25 -20.13 21.61
N CYS A 9 -29.93 -19.01 21.38
CA CYS A 9 -30.43 -18.58 20.08
C CYS A 9 -29.34 -17.81 19.31
N TYR A 10 -28.61 -18.50 18.45
CA TYR A 10 -27.46 -17.91 17.75
C TYR A 10 -27.81 -16.91 16.63
N THR A 11 -29.08 -16.81 16.20
CA THR A 11 -29.51 -15.92 15.11
C THR A 11 -30.88 -15.32 15.39
N LEU A 12 -30.96 -14.02 15.68
CA LEU A 12 -32.22 -13.28 15.76
C LEU A 12 -32.61 -12.77 14.36
N ILE A 13 -33.65 -13.35 13.76
CA ILE A 13 -34.19 -12.85 12.49
C ILE A 13 -35.18 -11.74 12.81
N ASN A 14 -34.81 -10.49 12.50
CA ASN A 14 -35.69 -9.33 12.70
C ASN A 14 -36.93 -9.46 11.81
N ILE A 15 -38.10 -9.65 12.43
CA ILE A 15 -39.39 -9.65 11.75
C ILE A 15 -39.84 -8.18 11.68
N PRO A 16 -40.16 -7.62 10.49
CA PRO A 16 -40.71 -6.28 10.43
C PRO A 16 -41.99 -6.18 11.29
N ASN A 17 -42.03 -5.21 12.20
CA ASN A 17 -43.04 -4.99 13.25
C ASN A 17 -44.52 -4.87 12.79
N GLU A 18 -44.83 -5.10 11.51
CA GLU A 18 -46.17 -4.93 10.93
C GLU A 18 -47.01 -6.23 10.87
N GLN A 19 -46.48 -7.40 11.30
CA GLN A 19 -47.23 -8.65 11.35
C GLN A 19 -47.41 -9.17 12.78
N GLU A 20 -48.65 -9.30 13.25
CA GLU A 20 -48.99 -10.03 14.48
C GLU A 20 -48.39 -11.44 14.45
N SER A 21 -47.74 -11.87 15.55
CA SER A 21 -47.22 -13.22 15.69
C SER A 21 -48.40 -14.22 15.72
N PRO A 22 -48.44 -15.19 14.80
CA PRO A 22 -49.56 -16.14 14.73
C PRO A 22 -49.54 -17.08 15.94
N THR A 23 -50.71 -17.29 16.57
CA THR A 23 -50.88 -18.24 17.68
C THR A 23 -50.62 -19.69 17.22
N GLU A 24 -50.09 -20.55 18.10
CA GLU A 24 -49.83 -21.98 17.82
C GLU A 24 -51.05 -22.73 17.26
N GLN A 25 -52.26 -22.42 17.73
CA GLN A 25 -53.50 -23.01 17.20
C GLN A 25 -53.75 -22.65 15.73
N LYS A 26 -53.47 -21.40 15.33
CA LYS A 26 -53.61 -20.93 13.95
C LYS A 26 -52.59 -21.62 13.04
N LEU A 27 -51.34 -21.74 13.51
CA LEU A 27 -50.30 -22.49 12.80
C LEU A 27 -50.69 -23.96 12.57
N LYS A 28 -51.32 -24.59 13.56
CA LYS A 28 -51.82 -25.97 13.45
C LYS A 28 -52.96 -26.08 12.44
N GLU A 29 -53.95 -25.19 12.48
CA GLU A 29 -55.05 -25.16 11.53
C GLU A 29 -54.59 -24.92 10.09
N ASP A 30 -53.64 -23.99 9.90
CA ASP A 30 -53.06 -23.66 8.60
C ASP A 30 -52.28 -24.84 8.00
N ILE A 31 -51.61 -25.66 8.84
CA ILE A 31 -50.92 -26.88 8.39
C ILE A 31 -51.91 -28.02 8.08
N GLU A 32 -52.99 -28.16 8.86
CA GLU A 32 -53.96 -29.25 8.68
C GLU A 32 -54.87 -29.01 7.46
N LYS A 33 -55.43 -27.80 7.33
CA LYS A 33 -56.49 -27.47 6.37
C LYS A 33 -56.05 -26.55 5.23
N GLY A 34 -54.88 -25.90 5.32
CA GLY A 34 -54.41 -24.96 4.30
C GLY A 34 -53.99 -25.62 2.99
N ASP A 35 -54.02 -24.86 1.90
CA ASP A 35 -53.47 -25.29 0.60
C ASP A 35 -51.94 -25.38 0.64
N VAL A 36 -51.32 -26.03 -0.35
CA VAL A 36 -49.85 -26.20 -0.44
C VAL A 36 -49.08 -24.89 -0.26
N LYS A 37 -49.60 -23.77 -0.79
CA LYS A 37 -49.00 -22.43 -0.63
C LYS A 37 -49.08 -21.94 0.82
N VAL A 38 -50.24 -22.10 1.47
CA VAL A 38 -50.45 -21.72 2.87
C VAL A 38 -49.57 -22.58 3.78
N LYS A 39 -49.52 -23.89 3.54
CA LYS A 39 -48.63 -24.82 4.25
C LYS A 39 -47.15 -24.45 4.11
N THR A 40 -46.72 -24.02 2.92
CA THR A 40 -45.34 -23.59 2.65
C THR A 40 -44.99 -22.32 3.44
N GLU A 41 -45.84 -21.30 3.39
CA GLU A 41 -45.61 -20.05 4.14
C GLU A 41 -45.69 -20.27 5.66
N THR A 42 -46.60 -21.13 6.11
CA THR A 42 -46.73 -21.49 7.53
C THR A 42 -45.48 -22.22 8.03
N LEU A 43 -44.93 -23.17 7.25
CA LEU A 43 -43.69 -23.86 7.61
C LEU A 43 -42.49 -22.91 7.67
N LYS A 44 -42.40 -21.91 6.78
CA LYS A 44 -41.36 -20.86 6.86
C LYS A 44 -41.47 -20.05 8.16
N LYS A 45 -42.69 -19.63 8.52
CA LYS A 45 -42.94 -18.89 9.77
C LYS A 45 -42.56 -19.71 10.99
N VAL A 46 -42.95 -20.99 11.02
CA VAL A 46 -42.57 -21.92 12.09
C VAL A 46 -41.05 -22.04 12.22
N ILE A 47 -40.33 -22.20 11.11
CA ILE A 47 -38.86 -22.27 11.11
C ILE A 47 -38.26 -20.98 11.70
N GLN A 48 -38.76 -19.81 11.31
CA GLN A 48 -38.30 -18.53 11.85
C GLN A 48 -38.56 -18.39 13.35
N MET A 49 -39.74 -18.79 13.82
CA MET A 49 -40.12 -18.72 15.23
C MET A 49 -39.28 -19.68 16.08
N ILE A 50 -39.01 -20.90 15.60
CA ILE A 50 -38.12 -21.86 16.29
C ILE A 50 -36.68 -21.34 16.33
N LEU A 51 -36.18 -20.72 15.24
CA LEU A 51 -34.85 -20.11 15.22
C LEU A 51 -34.72 -18.96 16.22
N ASN A 52 -35.80 -18.20 16.46
CA ASN A 52 -35.87 -17.15 17.46
C ASN A 52 -36.03 -17.68 18.91
N GLY A 53 -36.02 -18.99 19.13
CA GLY A 53 -36.06 -19.63 20.44
C GLY A 53 -37.44 -20.10 20.92
N GLU A 54 -38.51 -19.94 20.12
CA GLU A 54 -39.85 -20.39 20.49
C GLU A 54 -39.99 -21.92 20.32
N LYS A 55 -40.46 -22.61 21.36
CA LYS A 55 -40.62 -24.08 21.35
C LYS A 55 -42.05 -24.48 21.00
N PHE A 56 -42.23 -25.32 19.97
CA PHE A 56 -43.53 -25.89 19.57
C PHE A 56 -43.56 -27.42 19.58
N PRO A 57 -43.55 -28.09 20.75
CA PRO A 57 -43.53 -29.56 20.82
C PRO A 57 -44.77 -30.21 20.19
N THR A 58 -45.95 -29.56 20.29
CA THR A 58 -47.22 -30.14 19.81
C THR A 58 -47.36 -30.11 18.29
N LEU A 59 -46.59 -29.24 17.62
CA LEU A 59 -46.61 -29.06 16.17
C LEU A 59 -45.86 -30.18 15.44
N LEU A 60 -44.94 -30.87 16.12
CA LEU A 60 -44.09 -31.92 15.54
C LEU A 60 -44.92 -33.02 14.86
N MET A 61 -45.92 -33.56 15.56
CA MET A 61 -46.78 -34.61 15.02
C MET A 61 -47.66 -34.10 13.87
N THR A 62 -48.13 -32.85 13.95
CA THR A 62 -48.90 -32.22 12.86
C THR A 62 -48.06 -32.08 11.60
N VAL A 63 -46.80 -31.67 11.72
CA VAL A 63 -45.84 -31.59 10.59
C VAL A 63 -45.60 -32.99 9.99
N ILE A 64 -45.36 -34.01 10.82
CA ILE A 64 -45.16 -35.39 10.36
C ILE A 64 -46.39 -35.91 9.59
N LYS A 65 -47.60 -35.68 10.12
CA LYS A 65 -48.82 -36.24 9.53
C LYS A 65 -49.26 -35.53 8.24
N PHE A 66 -49.11 -34.20 8.15
CA PHE A 66 -49.75 -33.40 7.10
C PHE A 66 -48.78 -32.73 6.11
N LEU A 67 -47.48 -32.62 6.43
CA LEU A 67 -46.47 -32.03 5.54
C LEU A 67 -45.52 -33.07 4.96
N MET A 68 -45.08 -34.05 5.74
CA MET A 68 -44.15 -35.10 5.29
C MET A 68 -44.65 -35.94 4.09
N PRO A 69 -45.95 -36.29 3.97
CA PRO A 69 -46.43 -37.07 2.82
C PRO A 69 -46.48 -36.28 1.50
N LEU A 70 -46.37 -34.95 1.55
CA LEU A 70 -46.47 -34.11 0.36
C LEU A 70 -45.23 -34.25 -0.52
N GLN A 71 -45.45 -34.35 -1.83
CA GLN A 71 -44.37 -34.49 -2.82
C GLN A 71 -43.84 -33.16 -3.36
N ASP A 72 -44.33 -32.02 -2.83
CA ASP A 72 -43.88 -30.71 -3.26
C ASP A 72 -42.41 -30.45 -2.91
N HIS A 73 -41.63 -30.02 -3.91
CA HIS A 73 -40.18 -29.80 -3.77
C HIS A 73 -39.83 -28.72 -2.74
N THR A 74 -40.65 -27.67 -2.62
CA THR A 74 -40.41 -26.56 -1.71
C THR A 74 -40.65 -27.02 -0.27
N ILE A 75 -41.75 -27.73 -0.03
CA ILE A 75 -42.06 -28.31 1.28
C ILE A 75 -40.99 -29.31 1.71
N LYS A 76 -40.55 -30.23 0.83
CA LYS A 76 -39.47 -31.17 1.17
C LYS A 76 -38.18 -30.46 1.57
N LYS A 77 -37.79 -29.40 0.86
CA LYS A 77 -36.58 -28.63 1.19
C LYS A 77 -36.72 -27.89 2.53
N LEU A 78 -37.89 -27.31 2.81
CA LEU A 78 -38.17 -26.66 4.09
C LEU A 78 -38.23 -27.67 5.25
N LEU A 79 -38.74 -28.87 5.00
CA LEU A 79 -38.74 -29.95 5.99
C LEU A 79 -37.31 -30.32 6.41
N LEU A 80 -36.36 -30.44 5.47
CA LEU A 80 -34.94 -30.69 5.82
C LEU A 80 -34.36 -29.61 6.74
N ILE A 81 -34.73 -28.33 6.53
CA ILE A 81 -34.31 -27.23 7.41
C ILE A 81 -35.01 -27.34 8.77
N PHE A 82 -36.30 -27.63 8.78
CA PHE A 82 -37.07 -27.83 10.01
C PHE A 82 -36.46 -28.94 10.89
N TRP A 83 -36.10 -30.07 10.28
CA TRP A 83 -35.47 -31.18 11.00
C TRP A 83 -34.08 -30.86 11.53
N GLU A 84 -33.35 -29.93 10.91
CA GLU A 84 -32.06 -29.48 11.42
C GLU A 84 -32.20 -28.76 12.76
N ILE A 85 -33.29 -28.01 12.93
CA ILE A 85 -33.48 -27.08 14.05
C ILE A 85 -34.23 -27.74 15.21
N VAL A 86 -35.19 -28.62 14.93
CA VAL A 86 -36.04 -29.24 15.97
C VAL A 86 -35.22 -30.11 16.92
N PRO A 87 -35.48 -30.09 18.25
CA PRO A 87 -34.84 -31.01 19.20
C PRO A 87 -35.25 -32.47 18.92
N LYS A 88 -34.27 -33.37 18.86
CA LYS A 88 -34.47 -34.80 18.56
C LYS A 88 -34.56 -35.67 19.81
N THR A 89 -34.06 -35.16 20.93
CA THR A 89 -34.03 -35.84 22.22
C THR A 89 -35.03 -35.22 23.18
N GLY A 90 -35.62 -36.05 24.03
CA GLY A 90 -36.46 -35.63 25.15
C GLY A 90 -35.63 -35.05 26.30
N ALA A 91 -36.32 -34.62 27.37
CA ALA A 91 -35.69 -34.10 28.59
C ALA A 91 -34.85 -35.15 29.34
N ASP A 92 -35.03 -36.45 29.02
CA ASP A 92 -34.28 -37.59 29.53
C ASP A 92 -33.05 -37.94 28.68
N GLY A 93 -32.79 -37.20 27.59
CA GLY A 93 -31.69 -37.43 26.66
C GLY A 93 -31.92 -38.59 25.69
N LYS A 94 -33.10 -39.24 25.71
CA LYS A 94 -33.46 -40.31 24.76
C LYS A 94 -34.08 -39.75 23.49
N LEU A 95 -33.94 -40.46 22.39
CA LEU A 95 -34.54 -40.09 21.12
C LEU A 95 -36.08 -40.12 21.20
N LEU A 96 -36.73 -39.08 20.67
CA LEU A 96 -38.19 -39.01 20.58
C LEU A 96 -38.74 -40.15 19.71
N HIS A 97 -39.83 -40.78 20.13
CA HIS A 97 -40.43 -41.90 19.40
C HIS A 97 -40.89 -41.50 17.98
N GLU A 98 -41.30 -40.24 17.82
CA GLU A 98 -41.66 -39.62 16.54
C GLU A 98 -40.53 -39.66 15.52
N MET A 99 -39.27 -39.68 15.96
CA MET A 99 -38.11 -39.68 15.06
C MET A 99 -37.97 -40.98 14.27
N ILE A 100 -38.61 -42.08 14.70
CA ILE A 100 -38.66 -43.34 13.93
C ILE A 100 -39.38 -43.13 12.58
N LEU A 101 -40.50 -42.38 12.60
CA LEU A 101 -41.24 -42.06 11.38
C LEU A 101 -40.44 -41.15 10.45
N VAL A 102 -39.69 -40.22 11.04
CA VAL A 102 -38.79 -39.32 10.31
C VAL A 102 -37.65 -40.12 9.65
N CYS A 103 -37.09 -41.11 10.36
CA CYS A 103 -36.04 -41.99 9.82
C CYS A 103 -36.53 -42.81 8.62
N ASP A 104 -37.76 -43.35 8.66
CA ASP A 104 -38.35 -44.05 7.51
C ASP A 104 -38.56 -43.11 6.31
N ALA A 105 -38.93 -41.84 6.56
CA ALA A 105 -39.05 -40.84 5.52
C ALA A 105 -37.69 -40.51 4.86
N TYR A 106 -36.61 -40.34 5.65
CA TYR A 106 -35.27 -40.14 5.11
C TYR A 106 -34.82 -41.32 4.25
N ARG A 107 -35.09 -42.56 4.70
CA ARG A 107 -34.78 -43.76 3.92
C ARG A 107 -35.49 -43.75 2.57
N LYS A 108 -36.78 -43.38 2.52
CA LYS A 108 -37.55 -43.25 1.27
C LYS A 108 -37.01 -42.13 0.38
N ASP A 109 -36.63 -40.99 0.97
CA ASP A 109 -36.07 -39.87 0.21
C ASP A 109 -34.67 -40.18 -0.37
N LEU A 110 -33.85 -40.97 0.32
CA LEU A 110 -32.59 -41.51 -0.22
C LEU A 110 -32.80 -42.51 -1.37
N GLN A 111 -33.96 -43.15 -1.42
CA GLN A 111 -34.37 -44.07 -2.49
C GLN A 111 -35.27 -43.40 -3.54
N HIS A 112 -35.53 -42.10 -3.43
CA HIS A 112 -36.44 -41.38 -4.31
C HIS A 112 -35.96 -41.39 -5.77
N PRO A 113 -36.82 -41.48 -6.80
CA PRO A 113 -36.38 -41.41 -8.19
C PRO A 113 -35.74 -40.07 -8.61
N ASN A 114 -35.78 -39.04 -7.75
CA ASN A 114 -35.28 -37.69 -8.04
C ASN A 114 -33.94 -37.47 -7.34
N GLU A 115 -32.92 -37.19 -8.13
CA GLU A 115 -31.54 -36.98 -7.72
C GLU A 115 -31.35 -35.78 -6.80
N PHE A 116 -32.16 -34.72 -6.95
CA PHE A 116 -32.07 -33.52 -6.13
C PHE A 116 -32.60 -33.75 -4.71
N ILE A 117 -33.63 -34.60 -4.57
CA ILE A 117 -34.16 -35.01 -3.27
C ILE A 117 -33.13 -35.89 -2.56
N ARG A 118 -32.55 -36.88 -3.26
CA ARG A 118 -31.46 -37.71 -2.70
C ARG A 118 -30.27 -36.87 -2.24
N GLY A 119 -29.75 -36.00 -3.12
CA GLY A 119 -28.57 -35.20 -2.80
C GLY A 119 -28.81 -34.12 -1.74
N SER A 120 -30.01 -33.56 -1.64
CA SER A 120 -30.36 -32.64 -0.54
C SER A 120 -30.50 -33.37 0.78
N THR A 121 -31.07 -34.58 0.78
CA THR A 121 -31.14 -35.45 1.95
C THR A 121 -29.74 -35.85 2.42
N LEU A 122 -28.86 -36.30 1.51
CA LEU A 122 -27.46 -36.64 1.84
C LEU A 122 -26.70 -35.47 2.47
N ARG A 123 -26.89 -34.24 1.97
CA ARG A 123 -26.29 -33.03 2.58
C ARG A 123 -26.85 -32.74 3.97
N PHE A 124 -28.13 -32.98 4.18
CA PHE A 124 -28.76 -32.85 5.48
C PHE A 124 -28.21 -33.89 6.49
N LEU A 125 -27.98 -35.13 6.07
CA LEU A 125 -27.41 -36.18 6.93
C LEU A 125 -26.02 -35.82 7.47
N CYS A 126 -25.21 -35.03 6.73
CA CYS A 126 -23.93 -34.51 7.23
C CYS A 126 -24.06 -33.65 8.49
N LYS A 127 -25.27 -33.13 8.80
CA LYS A 127 -25.52 -32.24 9.94
C LYS A 127 -26.13 -32.96 11.15
N LEU A 128 -26.56 -34.22 10.98
CA LEU A 128 -27.12 -35.01 12.07
C LEU A 128 -26.03 -35.44 13.05
N LYS A 129 -26.35 -35.40 14.34
CA LYS A 129 -25.42 -35.75 15.44
C LYS A 129 -25.88 -36.99 16.21
N GLU A 130 -26.99 -37.58 15.84
CA GLU A 130 -27.60 -38.71 16.54
C GLU A 130 -27.29 -40.02 15.80
N ALA A 131 -26.42 -40.86 16.39
CA ALA A 131 -26.00 -42.12 15.78
C ALA A 131 -27.17 -43.09 15.55
N GLU A 132 -28.13 -43.15 16.49
CA GLU A 132 -29.33 -44.01 16.41
C GLU A 132 -30.20 -43.71 15.17
N LEU A 133 -30.16 -42.48 14.65
CA LEU A 133 -30.89 -42.09 13.43
C LEU A 133 -30.12 -42.42 12.14
N LEU A 134 -28.79 -42.43 12.22
CA LEU A 134 -27.94 -42.67 11.06
C LEU A 134 -27.77 -44.16 10.77
N GLU A 135 -27.71 -45.01 11.80
CA GLU A 135 -27.51 -46.46 11.68
C GLU A 135 -28.49 -47.14 10.69
N PRO A 136 -29.82 -46.89 10.75
CA PRO A 136 -30.77 -47.52 9.82
C PRO A 136 -30.66 -47.01 8.38
N LEU A 137 -30.04 -45.84 8.17
CA LEU A 137 -29.91 -45.19 6.87
C LEU A 137 -28.66 -45.64 6.11
N MET A 138 -27.67 -46.23 6.80
CA MET A 138 -26.38 -46.62 6.23
C MET A 138 -26.49 -47.45 4.94
N PRO A 139 -27.37 -48.48 4.84
CA PRO A 139 -27.49 -49.25 3.60
C PRO A 139 -27.96 -48.38 2.42
N ALA A 140 -28.89 -47.45 2.64
CA ALA A 140 -29.39 -46.55 1.59
C ALA A 140 -28.34 -45.53 1.15
N ILE A 141 -27.51 -45.04 2.09
CA ILE A 141 -26.39 -44.15 1.79
C ILE A 141 -25.35 -44.88 0.93
N ARG A 142 -25.01 -46.13 1.25
CA ARG A 142 -24.07 -46.94 0.45
C ARG A 142 -24.57 -47.14 -0.99
N THR A 143 -25.84 -47.49 -1.18
CA THR A 143 -26.43 -47.61 -2.54
C THR A 143 -26.38 -46.30 -3.33
N CYS A 144 -26.34 -45.14 -2.67
CA CYS A 144 -26.21 -43.86 -3.37
C CYS A 144 -24.83 -43.64 -4.01
N LEU A 145 -23.79 -44.39 -3.64
CA LEU A 145 -22.49 -44.38 -4.32
C LEU A 145 -22.55 -44.96 -5.73
N GLU A 146 -23.49 -45.88 -5.99
CA GLU A 146 -23.65 -46.53 -7.31
C GLU A 146 -24.66 -45.81 -8.21
N HIS A 147 -25.17 -44.66 -7.77
CA HIS A 147 -26.23 -43.95 -8.48
C HIS A 147 -25.74 -43.37 -9.82
N ARG A 148 -26.57 -43.41 -10.87
CA ARG A 148 -26.22 -42.93 -12.23
C ARG A 148 -25.73 -41.47 -12.28
N HIS A 149 -26.29 -40.60 -11.45
CA HIS A 149 -25.97 -39.17 -11.42
C HIS A 149 -24.84 -38.85 -10.44
N SER A 150 -23.78 -38.18 -10.92
CA SER A 150 -22.61 -37.79 -10.11
C SER A 150 -22.95 -36.84 -8.96
N TYR A 151 -23.98 -36.01 -9.10
CA TYR A 151 -24.48 -35.17 -8.01
C TYR A 151 -24.83 -35.97 -6.75
N VAL A 152 -25.45 -37.15 -6.90
CA VAL A 152 -25.81 -38.01 -5.76
C VAL A 152 -24.57 -38.67 -5.18
N ARG A 153 -23.72 -39.25 -6.03
CA ARG A 153 -22.48 -39.94 -5.61
C ARG A 153 -21.55 -39.00 -4.84
N ARG A 154 -21.34 -37.77 -5.34
CA ARG A 154 -20.53 -36.75 -4.68
C ARG A 154 -21.03 -36.40 -3.27
N ASN A 155 -22.34 -36.24 -3.11
CA ASN A 155 -22.94 -35.95 -1.80
C ASN A 155 -22.92 -37.20 -0.89
N ALA A 156 -23.01 -38.40 -1.45
CA ALA A 156 -22.91 -39.65 -0.71
C ALA A 156 -21.51 -39.84 -0.11
N VAL A 157 -20.45 -39.57 -0.89
CA VAL A 157 -19.07 -39.56 -0.37
C VAL A 157 -18.90 -38.55 0.77
N MET A 158 -19.45 -37.34 0.63
CA MET A 158 -19.36 -36.32 1.70
C MET A 158 -20.15 -36.73 2.96
N ALA A 159 -21.30 -37.38 2.79
CA ALA A 159 -22.07 -37.93 3.90
C ALA A 159 -21.30 -39.04 4.61
N ILE A 160 -20.73 -40.00 3.88
CA ILE A 160 -19.89 -41.07 4.43
C ILE A 160 -18.69 -40.48 5.17
N TYR A 161 -17.99 -39.50 4.59
CA TYR A 161 -16.87 -38.83 5.23
C TYR A 161 -17.28 -38.20 6.58
N THR A 162 -18.39 -37.45 6.59
CA THR A 162 -18.85 -36.76 7.79
C THR A 162 -19.32 -37.74 8.86
N ILE A 163 -20.05 -38.78 8.46
CA ILE A 163 -20.54 -39.84 9.37
C ILE A 163 -19.36 -40.59 9.96
N TYR A 164 -18.38 -41.02 9.16
CA TYR A 164 -17.20 -41.73 9.65
C TYR A 164 -16.38 -40.88 10.64
N ARG A 165 -16.21 -39.57 10.36
CA ARG A 165 -15.46 -38.68 11.25
C ARG A 165 -16.12 -38.51 12.62
N ASN A 166 -17.45 -38.54 12.67
CA ASN A 166 -18.20 -38.37 13.92
C ASN A 166 -18.50 -39.71 14.62
N PHE A 167 -18.69 -40.78 13.85
CA PHE A 167 -19.14 -42.11 14.27
C PHE A 167 -18.42 -43.20 13.46
N ASP A 168 -17.19 -43.49 13.81
CA ASP A 168 -16.34 -44.48 13.14
C ASP A 168 -16.95 -45.90 13.12
N PHE A 169 -17.59 -46.29 14.22
CA PHE A 169 -18.20 -47.61 14.40
C PHE A 169 -19.40 -47.88 13.49
N LEU A 170 -20.05 -46.86 12.91
CA LEU A 170 -21.19 -47.03 12.01
C LEU A 170 -20.76 -47.52 10.61
N ILE A 171 -19.52 -47.21 10.20
CA ILE A 171 -18.98 -47.61 8.89
C ILE A 171 -17.46 -47.82 8.95
N PRO A 172 -16.98 -48.86 9.65
CA PRO A 172 -15.55 -49.10 9.83
C PRO A 172 -14.80 -49.35 8.51
N ASP A 173 -15.50 -49.87 7.50
CA ASP A 173 -15.00 -50.16 6.15
C ASP A 173 -15.04 -48.95 5.19
N ALA A 174 -15.42 -47.75 5.67
CA ALA A 174 -15.52 -46.54 4.83
C ALA A 174 -14.25 -46.21 4.02
N PRO A 175 -13.02 -46.31 4.57
CA PRO A 175 -11.81 -46.00 3.81
C PRO A 175 -11.58 -46.98 2.64
N GLU A 176 -12.02 -48.24 2.77
CA GLU A 176 -11.86 -49.26 1.72
C GLU A 176 -12.88 -49.03 0.61
N LEU A 177 -14.14 -48.84 1.02
CA LEU A 177 -15.24 -48.54 0.11
C LEU A 177 -14.96 -47.31 -0.75
N VAL A 178 -14.43 -46.23 -0.16
CA VAL A 178 -14.16 -44.98 -0.88
C VAL A 178 -12.91 -45.08 -1.75
N HIS A 179 -11.92 -45.88 -1.37
CA HIS A 179 -10.77 -46.18 -2.22
C HIS A 179 -11.20 -46.93 -3.50
N THR A 180 -11.97 -48.02 -3.36
CA THR A 180 -12.51 -48.75 -4.54
C THR A 180 -13.40 -47.87 -5.41
N PHE A 181 -14.20 -47.00 -4.79
CA PHE A 181 -15.01 -46.01 -5.51
C PHE A 181 -14.14 -45.03 -6.31
N LEU A 182 -13.06 -44.54 -5.71
CA LEU A 182 -12.15 -43.57 -6.35
C LEU A 182 -11.44 -44.13 -7.59
N GLU A 183 -11.10 -45.41 -7.58
CA GLU A 183 -10.49 -46.09 -8.74
C GLU A 183 -11.44 -46.24 -9.93
N GLN A 184 -12.73 -46.49 -9.66
CA GLN A 184 -13.73 -46.74 -10.70
C GLN A 184 -14.36 -45.45 -11.26
N GLU A 185 -14.47 -44.43 -10.42
CA GLU A 185 -15.17 -43.18 -10.74
C GLU A 185 -14.48 -42.41 -11.89
N GLN A 186 -15.25 -41.64 -12.66
CA GLN A 186 -14.73 -40.82 -13.76
C GLN A 186 -15.00 -39.33 -13.55
N ASP A 187 -16.03 -38.97 -12.79
CA ASP A 187 -16.40 -37.58 -12.52
C ASP A 187 -15.39 -36.89 -11.59
N ALA A 188 -14.85 -35.74 -12.02
CA ALA A 188 -13.82 -35.00 -11.30
C ALA A 188 -14.27 -34.52 -9.90
N SER A 189 -15.55 -34.16 -9.74
CA SER A 189 -16.09 -33.66 -8.47
C SER A 189 -16.24 -34.79 -7.45
N CYS A 190 -16.66 -35.97 -7.91
CA CYS A 190 -16.72 -37.18 -7.09
C CYS A 190 -15.32 -37.64 -6.67
N LYS A 191 -14.37 -37.70 -7.62
CA LYS A 191 -12.96 -38.03 -7.33
C LYS A 191 -12.35 -37.10 -6.29
N ARG A 192 -12.58 -35.79 -6.42
CA ARG A 192 -12.10 -34.80 -5.45
C ARG A 192 -12.61 -35.06 -4.04
N ASN A 193 -13.91 -35.33 -3.87
CA ASN A 193 -14.46 -35.58 -2.53
C ASN A 193 -13.96 -36.92 -1.95
N ALA A 194 -13.84 -37.95 -2.79
CA ALA A 194 -13.33 -39.25 -2.36
C ALA A 194 -11.87 -39.16 -1.94
N PHE A 195 -11.05 -38.49 -2.75
CA PHE A 195 -9.65 -38.23 -2.44
C PHE A 195 -9.49 -37.35 -1.18
N MET A 196 -10.27 -36.28 -1.05
CA MET A 196 -10.28 -35.44 0.16
C MET A 196 -10.62 -36.23 1.42
N MET A 197 -11.59 -37.14 1.35
CA MET A 197 -11.91 -38.02 2.47
C MET A 197 -10.72 -38.89 2.85
N LEU A 198 -10.09 -39.56 1.87
CA LEU A 198 -8.93 -40.41 2.13
C LEU A 198 -7.77 -39.61 2.74
N ILE A 199 -7.49 -38.38 2.28
CA ILE A 199 -6.44 -37.52 2.84
C ILE A 199 -6.61 -37.29 4.36
N HIS A 200 -7.85 -37.14 4.83
CA HIS A 200 -8.13 -36.87 6.23
C HIS A 200 -8.28 -38.13 7.09
N VAL A 201 -8.72 -39.24 6.49
CA VAL A 201 -9.06 -40.48 7.20
C VAL A 201 -7.92 -41.50 7.13
N ASP A 202 -7.38 -41.75 5.94
CA ASP A 202 -6.38 -42.77 5.67
C ASP A 202 -5.39 -42.28 4.58
N GLN A 203 -4.32 -41.63 5.04
CA GLN A 203 -3.31 -41.04 4.16
C GLN A 203 -2.55 -42.09 3.34
N GLU A 204 -2.33 -43.30 3.87
CA GLU A 204 -1.57 -44.34 3.17
C GLU A 204 -2.27 -44.74 1.87
N ARG A 205 -3.60 -44.94 1.92
CA ARG A 205 -4.40 -45.27 0.73
C ARG A 205 -4.52 -44.12 -0.26
N ALA A 206 -4.54 -42.87 0.23
CA ALA A 206 -4.49 -41.70 -0.65
C ALA A 206 -3.15 -41.65 -1.41
N LEU A 207 -2.05 -41.97 -0.74
CA LEU A 207 -0.71 -42.03 -1.34
C LEU A 207 -0.58 -43.19 -2.33
N GLU A 208 -1.16 -44.35 -2.03
CA GLU A 208 -1.21 -45.48 -2.98
C GLU A 208 -1.97 -45.12 -4.25
N TYR A 209 -3.12 -44.44 -4.13
CA TYR A 209 -3.85 -43.95 -5.30
C TYR A 209 -3.06 -42.90 -6.08
N LEU A 210 -2.46 -41.91 -5.41
CA LEU A 210 -1.65 -40.89 -6.08
C LEU A 210 -0.43 -41.50 -6.76
N SER A 211 0.14 -42.56 -6.17
CA SER A 211 1.27 -43.31 -6.70
C SER A 211 0.97 -43.97 -8.05
N THR A 212 -0.23 -44.51 -8.24
CA THR A 212 -0.63 -45.18 -9.50
C THR A 212 -0.94 -44.18 -10.61
N CYS A 213 -1.39 -42.97 -10.27
CA CYS A 213 -1.80 -41.94 -11.23
C CYS A 213 -0.87 -40.72 -11.35
N MET A 214 0.32 -40.76 -10.75
CA MET A 214 1.26 -39.63 -10.62
C MET A 214 1.64 -38.95 -11.96
N ASP A 215 1.80 -39.72 -13.04
CA ASP A 215 2.15 -39.18 -14.35
C ASP A 215 0.95 -38.55 -15.10
N GLN A 216 -0.28 -38.83 -14.67
CA GLN A 216 -1.52 -38.34 -15.30
C GLN A 216 -2.13 -37.13 -14.60
N VAL A 217 -1.51 -36.66 -13.50
CA VAL A 217 -2.07 -35.60 -12.63
C VAL A 217 -2.37 -34.29 -13.40
N ASN A 218 -1.60 -33.98 -14.45
CA ASN A 218 -1.83 -32.81 -15.30
C ASN A 218 -3.16 -32.85 -16.09
N THR A 219 -3.73 -34.05 -16.30
CA THR A 219 -5.01 -34.25 -17.01
C THR A 219 -6.24 -34.12 -16.11
N PHE A 220 -6.03 -34.13 -14.79
CA PHE A 220 -7.11 -34.01 -13.83
C PHE A 220 -7.70 -32.60 -13.81
N GLY A 221 -8.96 -32.50 -13.35
CA GLY A 221 -9.60 -31.21 -13.12
C GLY A 221 -8.82 -30.40 -12.07
N ASP A 222 -8.84 -29.08 -12.24
CA ASP A 222 -8.18 -28.10 -11.37
C ASP A 222 -8.50 -28.28 -9.87
N ILE A 223 -9.76 -28.58 -9.54
CA ILE A 223 -10.19 -28.80 -8.15
C ILE A 223 -9.47 -30.00 -7.52
N LEU A 224 -9.23 -31.07 -8.28
CA LEU A 224 -8.50 -32.24 -7.79
C LEU A 224 -6.99 -31.95 -7.72
N GLN A 225 -6.44 -31.22 -8.69
CA GLN A 225 -5.02 -30.83 -8.68
C GLN A 225 -4.68 -29.98 -7.45
N LEU A 226 -5.53 -29.02 -7.06
CA LEU A 226 -5.32 -28.21 -5.85
C LEU A 226 -5.28 -29.06 -4.57
N VAL A 227 -6.19 -30.03 -4.44
CA VAL A 227 -6.21 -30.95 -3.30
C VAL A 227 -4.98 -31.86 -3.30
N ILE A 228 -4.48 -32.26 -4.47
CA ILE A 228 -3.22 -33.01 -4.60
C ILE A 228 -2.02 -32.16 -4.14
N VAL A 229 -1.96 -30.87 -4.51
CA VAL A 229 -0.90 -29.96 -4.04
C VAL A 229 -0.93 -29.83 -2.52
N GLU A 230 -2.12 -29.68 -1.92
CA GLU A 230 -2.29 -29.63 -0.46
C GLU A 230 -1.82 -30.92 0.23
N LEU A 231 -2.14 -32.09 -0.33
CA LEU A 231 -1.66 -33.37 0.19
C LEU A 231 -0.14 -33.47 0.09
N ILE A 232 0.44 -33.14 -1.08
CA ILE A 232 1.89 -33.18 -1.29
C ILE A 232 2.60 -32.32 -0.26
N TYR A 233 2.10 -31.11 0.00
CA TYR A 233 2.61 -30.23 1.04
C TYR A 233 2.61 -30.89 2.42
N LYS A 234 1.46 -31.42 2.85
CA LYS A 234 1.30 -32.08 4.17
C LYS A 234 2.19 -33.31 4.32
N VAL A 235 2.22 -34.18 3.31
CA VAL A 235 3.00 -35.44 3.35
C VAL A 235 4.49 -35.17 3.32
N CYS A 236 4.96 -34.25 2.49
CA CYS A 236 6.39 -33.93 2.42
C CYS A 236 6.91 -33.25 3.68
N HIS A 237 6.01 -32.60 4.45
CA HIS A 237 6.31 -32.06 5.76
C HIS A 237 6.39 -33.16 6.82
N ALA A 238 5.42 -34.09 6.84
CA ALA A 238 5.41 -35.21 7.77
C ALA A 238 6.53 -36.24 7.51
N ASN A 239 6.76 -36.59 6.24
CA ASN A 239 7.67 -37.64 5.78
C ASN A 239 8.66 -37.10 4.72
N PRO A 240 9.86 -36.65 5.12
CA PRO A 240 10.86 -36.11 4.20
C PRO A 240 11.37 -37.09 3.13
N ALA A 241 11.26 -38.40 3.35
CA ALA A 241 11.75 -39.43 2.43
C ALA A 241 11.03 -39.44 1.07
N GLU A 242 9.75 -39.05 1.03
CA GLU A 242 8.94 -39.04 -0.20
C GLU A 242 9.09 -37.76 -1.03
N ARG A 243 9.86 -36.76 -0.55
CA ARG A 243 10.01 -35.45 -1.21
C ARG A 243 10.47 -35.56 -2.66
N ALA A 244 11.47 -36.39 -2.93
CA ALA A 244 12.04 -36.54 -4.27
C ALA A 244 10.99 -37.00 -5.30
N ARG A 245 10.07 -37.87 -4.86
CA ARG A 245 9.00 -38.40 -5.69
C ARG A 245 7.95 -37.33 -6.02
N PHE A 246 7.50 -36.58 -5.02
CA PHE A 246 6.46 -35.58 -5.20
C PHE A 246 6.96 -34.30 -5.89
N ILE A 247 8.24 -33.94 -5.76
CA ILE A 247 8.83 -32.83 -6.51
C ILE A 247 8.63 -33.02 -8.02
N ARG A 248 8.80 -34.23 -8.55
CA ARG A 248 8.51 -34.53 -9.96
C ARG A 248 7.04 -34.28 -10.31
N CYS A 249 6.11 -34.64 -9.43
CA CYS A 249 4.67 -34.37 -9.62
C CYS A 249 4.38 -32.86 -9.64
N ILE A 250 4.98 -32.09 -8.74
CA ILE A 250 4.84 -30.63 -8.69
C ILE A 250 5.38 -29.97 -9.96
N TYR A 251 6.51 -30.44 -10.50
CA TYR A 251 7.02 -29.94 -11.80
C TYR A 251 6.02 -30.15 -12.94
N ASN A 252 5.29 -31.27 -12.98
CA ASN A 252 4.24 -31.47 -13.96
C ASN A 252 3.06 -30.50 -13.77
N LEU A 253 2.73 -30.17 -12.51
CA LEU A 253 1.65 -29.24 -12.16
C LEU A 253 1.97 -27.77 -12.46
N LEU A 254 3.25 -27.38 -12.54
CA LEU A 254 3.65 -26.03 -13.00
C LEU A 254 3.19 -25.74 -14.44
N ASN A 255 2.94 -26.78 -15.24
CA ASN A 255 2.44 -26.69 -16.61
C ASN A 255 0.91 -26.90 -16.72
N SER A 256 0.18 -26.87 -15.60
CA SER A 256 -1.28 -26.97 -15.61
C SER A 256 -1.92 -25.80 -16.39
N SER A 257 -3.11 -26.02 -16.95
CA SER A 257 -3.88 -24.96 -17.62
C SER A 257 -4.46 -23.94 -16.65
N SER A 258 -4.64 -24.30 -15.37
CA SER A 258 -5.24 -23.44 -14.36
C SER A 258 -4.20 -22.54 -13.68
N PRO A 259 -4.37 -21.20 -13.72
CA PRO A 259 -3.48 -20.26 -13.03
C PRO A 259 -3.37 -20.51 -11.53
N ALA A 260 -4.47 -20.87 -10.87
CA ALA A 260 -4.51 -21.15 -9.43
C ALA A 260 -3.63 -22.36 -9.06
N VAL A 261 -3.70 -23.42 -9.85
CA VAL A 261 -2.87 -24.62 -9.66
C VAL A 261 -1.39 -24.29 -9.85
N ARG A 262 -1.06 -23.52 -10.90
CA ARG A 262 0.32 -23.10 -11.17
C ARG A 262 0.90 -22.25 -10.04
N TYR A 263 0.10 -21.35 -9.48
CA TYR A 263 0.48 -20.50 -8.34
C TYR A 263 0.77 -21.34 -7.09
N GLU A 264 -0.16 -22.20 -6.68
CA GLU A 264 0.00 -23.05 -5.49
C GLU A 264 1.10 -24.10 -5.66
N ALA A 265 1.25 -24.67 -6.85
CA ALA A 265 2.34 -25.60 -7.17
C ALA A 265 3.72 -24.92 -7.09
N ALA A 266 3.85 -23.68 -7.57
CA ALA A 266 5.09 -22.91 -7.46
C ALA A 266 5.43 -22.56 -6.00
N GLY A 267 4.44 -22.18 -5.19
CA GLY A 267 4.62 -21.91 -3.76
C GLY A 267 5.04 -23.15 -2.98
N THR A 268 4.39 -24.27 -3.27
CA THR A 268 4.73 -25.57 -2.70
C THR A 268 6.15 -25.99 -3.12
N LEU A 269 6.53 -25.81 -4.39
CA LEU A 269 7.86 -26.19 -4.88
C LEU A 269 8.99 -25.47 -4.14
N VAL A 270 8.86 -24.14 -3.94
CA VAL A 270 9.86 -23.35 -3.21
C VAL A 270 9.96 -23.78 -1.76
N THR A 271 8.84 -24.16 -1.14
CA THR A 271 8.83 -24.64 0.25
C THR A 271 9.50 -26.01 0.37
N LEU A 272 9.28 -26.91 -0.60
CA LEU A 272 9.79 -28.27 -0.56
C LEU A 272 11.25 -28.40 -0.98
N SER A 273 11.75 -27.47 -1.80
CA SER A 273 13.11 -27.53 -2.36
C SER A 273 13.74 -26.14 -2.47
N SER A 274 14.92 -26.01 -1.84
CA SER A 274 15.80 -24.84 -1.97
C SER A 274 16.81 -24.98 -3.13
N ALA A 275 16.68 -26.03 -3.95
CA ALA A 275 17.56 -26.22 -5.10
C ALA A 275 17.41 -25.06 -6.10
N PRO A 276 18.51 -24.50 -6.63
CA PRO A 276 18.44 -23.38 -7.58
C PRO A 276 17.56 -23.66 -8.81
N THR A 277 17.53 -24.91 -9.28
CA THR A 277 16.67 -25.33 -10.39
C THR A 277 15.18 -25.28 -10.06
N ALA A 278 14.79 -25.64 -8.83
CA ALA A 278 13.40 -25.59 -8.36
C ALA A 278 12.94 -24.15 -8.19
N VAL A 279 13.76 -23.32 -7.56
CA VAL A 279 13.50 -21.89 -7.40
C VAL A 279 13.40 -21.19 -8.75
N LYS A 280 14.29 -21.51 -9.70
CA LYS A 280 14.25 -20.96 -11.06
C LYS A 280 12.94 -21.29 -11.77
N SER A 281 12.53 -22.56 -11.76
CA SER A 281 11.26 -22.97 -12.39
C SER A 281 10.04 -22.36 -11.72
N ALA A 282 10.02 -22.24 -10.39
CA ALA A 282 8.93 -21.58 -9.66
C ALA A 282 8.87 -20.08 -9.99
N ALA A 283 10.01 -19.38 -9.98
CA ALA A 283 10.09 -17.96 -10.32
C ALA A 283 9.69 -17.70 -11.78
N SER A 284 10.14 -18.52 -12.74
CA SER A 284 9.70 -18.45 -14.13
C SER A 284 8.18 -18.66 -14.27
N CYS A 285 7.60 -19.59 -13.50
CA CYS A 285 6.15 -19.80 -13.46
C CYS A 285 5.41 -18.55 -12.96
N TYR A 286 5.86 -17.94 -11.87
CA TYR A 286 5.29 -16.69 -11.35
C TYR A 286 5.39 -15.54 -12.35
N ILE A 287 6.54 -15.36 -13.01
CA ILE A 287 6.70 -14.31 -14.04
C ILE A 287 5.74 -14.54 -15.20
N GLU A 288 5.59 -15.78 -15.67
CA GLU A 288 4.62 -16.10 -16.72
C GLU A 288 3.18 -15.82 -16.31
N LEU A 289 2.81 -16.11 -15.05
CA LEU A 289 1.48 -15.79 -14.52
C LEU A 289 1.25 -14.28 -14.55
N ILE A 290 2.21 -13.48 -14.08
CA ILE A 290 2.07 -12.01 -14.08
C ILE A 290 1.91 -11.46 -15.51
N VAL A 291 2.63 -12.01 -16.48
CA VAL A 291 2.58 -11.54 -17.88
C VAL A 291 1.28 -11.95 -18.57
N LYS A 292 0.76 -13.16 -18.31
CA LYS A 292 -0.43 -13.70 -18.99
C LYS A 292 -1.75 -13.25 -18.36
N GLU A 293 -1.78 -13.06 -17.04
CA GLU A 293 -3.00 -12.67 -16.34
C GLU A 293 -3.43 -11.25 -16.69
N SER A 294 -4.75 -11.03 -16.72
CA SER A 294 -5.32 -9.71 -17.02
C SER A 294 -5.63 -8.91 -15.75
N ASP A 295 -5.95 -9.58 -14.64
CA ASP A 295 -6.30 -8.92 -13.37
C ASP A 295 -5.06 -8.35 -12.67
N ASN A 296 -5.07 -7.05 -12.42
CA ASN A 296 -4.00 -6.34 -11.74
C ASN A 296 -3.83 -6.79 -10.28
N ASN A 297 -4.91 -7.18 -9.60
CA ASN A 297 -4.82 -7.65 -8.21
C ASN A 297 -4.04 -8.95 -8.13
N VAL A 298 -4.30 -9.88 -9.05
CA VAL A 298 -3.55 -11.14 -9.15
C VAL A 298 -2.08 -10.86 -9.44
N LYS A 299 -1.78 -9.95 -10.37
CA LYS A 299 -0.39 -9.54 -10.66
C LYS A 299 0.33 -9.02 -9.43
N LEU A 300 -0.31 -8.16 -8.63
CA LEU A 300 0.28 -7.61 -7.41
C LEU A 300 0.54 -8.70 -6.36
N ILE A 301 -0.40 -9.64 -6.16
CA ILE A 301 -0.24 -10.76 -5.23
C ILE A 301 0.94 -11.67 -5.65
N VAL A 302 1.05 -11.99 -6.94
CA VAL A 302 2.16 -12.83 -7.43
C VAL A 302 3.49 -12.08 -7.37
N LEU A 303 3.49 -10.77 -7.67
CA LEU A 303 4.69 -9.93 -7.58
C LEU A 303 5.18 -9.79 -6.14
N ASP A 304 4.28 -9.65 -5.17
CA ASP A 304 4.64 -9.63 -3.74
C ASP A 304 5.25 -10.97 -3.31
N ARG A 305 4.80 -12.10 -3.86
CA ARG A 305 5.47 -13.40 -3.63
C ARG A 305 6.86 -13.45 -4.25
N LEU A 306 7.07 -12.92 -5.45
CA LEU A 306 8.42 -12.81 -6.05
C LEU A 306 9.35 -11.92 -5.22
N ILE A 307 8.84 -10.80 -4.69
CA ILE A 307 9.60 -9.92 -3.79
C ILE A 307 9.97 -10.66 -2.49
N LYS A 308 9.05 -11.44 -1.91
CA LYS A 308 9.36 -12.28 -0.74
C LYS A 308 10.44 -13.33 -1.03
N LEU A 309 10.51 -13.87 -2.26
CA LEU A 309 11.59 -14.81 -2.62
C LEU A 309 12.98 -14.16 -2.55
N LYS A 310 13.09 -12.85 -2.82
CA LYS A 310 14.34 -12.09 -2.77
C LYS A 310 14.93 -12.04 -1.35
N GLU A 311 14.11 -12.07 -0.31
CA GLU A 311 14.58 -11.97 1.09
C GLU A 311 15.60 -13.06 1.46
N ASN A 312 15.58 -14.20 0.75
CA ASN A 312 16.57 -15.26 0.90
C ASN A 312 17.77 -15.07 -0.06
N PRO A 313 19.01 -14.93 0.44
CA PRO A 313 20.20 -14.65 -0.40
C PRO A 313 20.48 -15.72 -1.48
N SER A 314 20.15 -16.98 -1.20
CA SER A 314 20.31 -18.08 -2.16
C SER A 314 19.33 -17.97 -3.33
N HIS A 315 18.11 -17.50 -3.07
CA HIS A 315 17.08 -17.30 -4.09
C HIS A 315 17.34 -16.03 -4.88
N GLU A 316 17.89 -14.99 -4.24
CA GLU A 316 18.28 -13.74 -4.90
C GLU A 316 19.22 -13.99 -6.09
N LYS A 317 20.26 -14.82 -5.92
CA LYS A 317 21.19 -15.18 -7.01
C LYS A 317 20.49 -15.80 -8.21
N VAL A 318 19.44 -16.60 -7.98
CA VAL A 318 18.65 -17.21 -9.05
C VAL A 318 17.76 -16.17 -9.73
N LEU A 319 17.16 -15.26 -8.96
CA LEU A 319 16.35 -14.16 -9.49
C LEU A 319 17.20 -13.18 -10.32
N GLN A 320 18.47 -12.98 -9.97
CA GLN A 320 19.42 -12.17 -10.76
C GLN A 320 19.62 -12.70 -12.19
N GLU A 321 19.51 -14.01 -12.41
CA GLU A 321 19.53 -14.61 -13.76
C GLU A 321 18.22 -14.39 -14.54
N LEU A 322 17.11 -14.18 -13.84
CA LEU A 322 15.76 -14.02 -14.41
C LEU A 322 15.35 -12.56 -14.58
N VAL A 323 16.25 -11.58 -14.36
CA VAL A 323 15.92 -10.14 -14.43
C VAL A 323 15.32 -9.74 -15.78
N MET A 324 15.82 -10.31 -16.88
CA MET A 324 15.30 -10.03 -18.22
C MET A 324 13.87 -10.56 -18.40
N ASP A 325 13.53 -11.67 -17.75
CA ASP A 325 12.18 -12.19 -17.74
C ASP A 325 11.25 -11.32 -16.89
N ILE A 326 11.72 -10.84 -15.74
CA ILE A 326 10.98 -9.92 -14.85
C ILE A 326 10.67 -8.61 -15.58
N LEU A 327 11.59 -8.07 -16.37
CA LEU A 327 11.37 -6.85 -17.16
C LEU A 327 10.21 -6.95 -18.16
N ARG A 328 9.79 -8.17 -18.56
CA ARG A 328 8.60 -8.35 -19.41
C ARG A 328 7.31 -7.90 -18.71
N VAL A 329 7.29 -7.87 -17.37
CA VAL A 329 6.14 -7.40 -16.57
C VAL A 329 5.85 -5.90 -16.80
N LEU A 330 6.84 -5.10 -17.23
CA LEU A 330 6.65 -3.68 -17.54
C LEU A 330 5.65 -3.41 -18.68
N ALA A 331 5.33 -4.45 -19.48
CA ALA A 331 4.27 -4.38 -20.48
C ALA A 331 2.86 -4.20 -19.87
N SER A 332 2.68 -4.47 -18.58
CA SER A 332 1.41 -4.21 -17.88
C SER A 332 1.11 -2.70 -17.90
N PRO A 333 -0.14 -2.26 -18.12
CA PRO A 333 -0.49 -0.83 -18.14
C PRO A 333 -0.51 -0.20 -16.73
N ASP A 334 -0.68 -1.01 -15.69
CA ASP A 334 -0.86 -0.54 -14.32
C ASP A 334 0.41 0.10 -13.73
N PRO A 335 0.34 1.33 -13.18
CA PRO A 335 1.50 2.05 -12.66
C PRO A 335 2.08 1.43 -11.39
N GLU A 336 1.27 0.79 -10.54
CA GLU A 336 1.74 0.19 -9.29
C GLU A 336 2.50 -1.12 -9.55
N VAL A 337 2.00 -1.95 -10.48
CA VAL A 337 2.72 -3.14 -10.97
C VAL A 337 4.07 -2.73 -11.55
N ARG A 338 4.12 -1.66 -12.37
CA ARG A 338 5.36 -1.12 -12.94
C ARG A 338 6.32 -0.63 -11.85
N LYS A 339 5.82 0.10 -10.86
CA LYS A 339 6.62 0.62 -9.72
C LYS A 339 7.29 -0.49 -8.94
N LYS A 340 6.51 -1.47 -8.47
CA LYS A 340 7.03 -2.62 -7.72
C LYS A 340 8.01 -3.44 -8.57
N THR A 341 7.74 -3.60 -9.87
CA THR A 341 8.64 -4.31 -10.79
C THR A 341 9.98 -3.59 -10.94
N LEU A 342 9.97 -2.26 -11.15
CA LEU A 342 11.21 -1.47 -11.27
C LEU A 342 12.02 -1.49 -9.98
N GLN A 343 11.35 -1.42 -8.82
CA GLN A 343 12.01 -1.55 -7.52
C GLN A 343 12.67 -2.93 -7.34
N LEU A 344 11.96 -4.02 -7.67
CA LEU A 344 12.53 -5.37 -7.65
C LEU A 344 13.73 -5.49 -8.61
N VAL A 345 13.63 -4.94 -9.82
CA VAL A 345 14.74 -4.94 -10.79
C VAL A 345 15.95 -4.19 -10.24
N LEU A 346 15.78 -2.99 -9.68
CA LEU A 346 16.86 -2.17 -9.12
C LEU A 346 17.68 -2.86 -8.04
N ASP A 347 17.04 -3.80 -7.33
CA ASP A 347 17.67 -4.60 -6.29
C ASP A 347 18.39 -5.83 -6.86
N LEU A 348 17.93 -6.39 -7.97
CA LEU A 348 18.51 -7.55 -8.65
C LEU A 348 19.58 -7.18 -9.71
N VAL A 349 19.82 -5.89 -9.96
CA VAL A 349 20.84 -5.45 -10.93
C VAL A 349 22.24 -5.73 -10.41
N THR A 350 23.06 -6.35 -11.27
CA THR A 350 24.47 -6.61 -11.04
C THR A 350 25.30 -6.08 -12.21
N SER A 351 26.62 -5.99 -12.05
CA SER A 351 27.54 -5.59 -13.13
C SER A 351 27.46 -6.48 -14.38
N ARG A 352 26.88 -7.69 -14.26
CA ARG A 352 26.73 -8.64 -15.39
C ARG A 352 25.51 -8.34 -16.26
N ASN A 353 24.38 -7.97 -15.64
CA ASN A 353 23.10 -7.80 -16.35
C ASN A 353 22.78 -6.32 -16.68
N ILE A 354 23.50 -5.36 -16.09
CA ILE A 354 23.18 -3.93 -16.22
C ILE A 354 23.08 -3.43 -17.67
N HIS A 355 23.96 -3.88 -18.57
CA HIS A 355 23.94 -3.43 -19.97
C HIS A 355 22.63 -3.83 -20.67
N GLU A 356 22.13 -5.03 -20.41
CA GLU A 356 20.88 -5.53 -20.99
C GLU A 356 19.67 -4.84 -20.35
N VAL A 357 19.67 -4.68 -19.03
CA VAL A 357 18.62 -3.96 -18.28
C VAL A 357 18.47 -2.54 -18.81
N VAL A 358 19.58 -1.82 -18.95
CA VAL A 358 19.57 -0.45 -19.47
C VAL A 358 19.10 -0.41 -20.92
N ALA A 359 19.49 -1.37 -21.77
CA ALA A 359 19.01 -1.41 -23.15
C ALA A 359 17.47 -1.54 -23.22
N VAL A 360 16.86 -2.36 -22.35
CA VAL A 360 15.40 -2.48 -22.25
C VAL A 360 14.77 -1.19 -21.71
N LEU A 361 15.29 -0.63 -20.62
CA LEU A 361 14.78 0.62 -20.04
C LEU A 361 14.84 1.78 -21.04
N LYS A 362 15.91 1.89 -21.83
CA LYS A 362 16.00 2.88 -22.91
C LYS A 362 14.91 2.69 -23.95
N LYS A 363 14.66 1.45 -24.36
CA LYS A 363 13.61 1.13 -25.33
C LYS A 363 12.23 1.51 -24.79
N GLU A 364 11.96 1.23 -23.52
CA GLU A 364 10.72 1.65 -22.84
C GLU A 364 10.60 3.18 -22.77
N VAL A 365 11.66 3.87 -22.39
CA VAL A 365 11.70 5.34 -22.38
C VAL A 365 11.44 5.93 -23.77
N SER A 366 12.05 5.38 -24.83
CA SER A 366 11.79 5.82 -26.21
C SER A 366 10.35 5.56 -26.66
N LYS A 367 9.68 4.50 -26.19
CA LYS A 367 8.24 4.28 -26.48
C LYS A 367 7.37 5.38 -25.90
N THR A 368 7.67 5.82 -24.68
CA THR A 368 6.91 6.91 -24.03
C THR A 368 7.04 8.26 -24.74
N HIS A 369 7.95 8.41 -25.71
CA HIS A 369 8.11 9.63 -26.50
C HIS A 369 7.01 9.81 -27.57
N PHE A 370 6.38 8.71 -28.03
CA PHE A 370 5.37 8.77 -29.09
C PHE A 370 3.94 8.87 -28.55
N GLU A 371 3.71 8.57 -27.26
CA GLU A 371 2.39 8.45 -26.62
C GLU A 371 2.09 9.62 -25.65
N SER A 372 2.68 10.80 -25.90
CA SER A 372 2.89 11.92 -24.98
C SER A 372 1.65 12.64 -24.42
N GLU A 373 0.42 12.21 -24.71
CA GLU A 373 -0.81 12.94 -24.35
C GLU A 373 -1.53 12.43 -23.08
N GLN A 374 -1.10 11.30 -22.48
CA GLN A 374 -1.73 10.76 -21.28
C GLN A 374 -0.93 11.07 -19.99
N VAL A 375 -1.61 11.60 -18.98
CA VAL A 375 -1.03 11.98 -17.66
C VAL A 375 -0.35 10.80 -16.96
N GLU A 376 -0.89 9.59 -17.10
CA GLU A 376 -0.33 8.36 -16.52
C GLU A 376 1.04 7.98 -17.12
N ILE A 377 1.26 8.27 -18.40
CA ILE A 377 2.53 8.03 -19.10
C ILE A 377 3.61 8.99 -18.60
N GLY A 378 3.24 10.23 -18.23
CA GLY A 378 4.14 11.19 -17.62
C GLY A 378 4.73 10.71 -16.29
N SER A 379 3.90 10.14 -15.42
CA SER A 379 4.32 9.53 -14.14
C SER A 379 5.21 8.31 -14.36
N TYR A 380 4.83 7.41 -15.29
CA TYR A 380 5.64 6.24 -15.63
C TYR A 380 7.01 6.63 -16.18
N ARG A 381 7.07 7.64 -17.04
CA ARG A 381 8.33 8.16 -17.58
C ARG A 381 9.22 8.75 -16.49
N GLN A 382 8.66 9.50 -15.54
CA GLN A 382 9.42 9.98 -14.38
C GLN A 382 10.05 8.81 -13.61
N MET A 383 9.28 7.74 -13.39
CA MET A 383 9.75 6.53 -12.72
C MET A 383 10.89 5.83 -13.47
N LEU A 384 10.79 5.73 -14.80
CA LEU A 384 11.86 5.20 -15.65
C LEU A 384 13.14 6.05 -15.58
N VAL A 385 13.02 7.38 -15.62
CA VAL A 385 14.16 8.31 -15.50
C VAL A 385 14.85 8.15 -14.15
N ARG A 386 14.09 8.11 -13.05
CA ARG A 386 14.63 7.87 -11.69
C ARG A 386 15.34 6.51 -11.59
N THR A 387 14.78 5.49 -12.23
CA THR A 387 15.38 4.15 -12.30
C THR A 387 16.72 4.19 -13.06
N LEU A 388 16.76 4.82 -14.24
CA LEU A 388 17.97 4.99 -15.04
C LEU A 388 19.04 5.83 -14.33
N HIS A 389 18.64 6.88 -13.60
CA HIS A 389 19.52 7.67 -12.75
C HIS A 389 20.17 6.78 -11.68
N THR A 390 19.36 6.03 -10.93
CA THR A 390 19.84 5.11 -9.89
C THR A 390 20.81 4.06 -10.46
N CYS A 391 20.49 3.48 -11.63
CA CYS A 391 21.37 2.56 -12.34
C CYS A 391 22.70 3.20 -12.73
N SER A 392 22.70 4.45 -13.22
CA SER A 392 23.91 5.17 -13.62
C SER A 392 24.79 5.54 -12.42
N VAL A 393 24.17 5.81 -11.27
CA VAL A 393 24.88 6.11 -10.02
C VAL A 393 25.53 4.86 -9.43
N LYS A 394 24.81 3.72 -9.45
CA LYS A 394 25.36 2.42 -9.01
C LYS A 394 26.43 1.88 -9.97
N PHE A 395 26.27 2.08 -11.27
CA PHE A 395 27.14 1.54 -12.32
C PHE A 395 27.61 2.64 -13.29
N PRO A 396 28.78 3.27 -13.00
CA PRO A 396 29.37 4.32 -13.83
C PRO A 396 29.53 4.00 -15.31
N ASP A 397 29.84 2.73 -15.64
CA ASP A 397 30.19 2.31 -17.00
C ASP A 397 29.08 2.54 -18.03
N VAL A 398 27.82 2.59 -17.58
CA VAL A 398 26.66 2.72 -18.46
C VAL A 398 26.21 4.16 -18.65
N ALA A 399 26.71 5.09 -17.82
CA ALA A 399 26.34 6.51 -17.82
C ALA A 399 26.54 7.16 -19.20
N ASN A 400 27.63 6.82 -19.90
CA ASN A 400 27.94 7.35 -21.23
C ASN A 400 26.82 7.15 -22.25
N SER A 401 26.08 6.06 -22.09
CA SER A 401 25.03 5.68 -23.00
C SER A 401 23.66 6.25 -22.60
N ILE A 402 23.47 6.58 -21.31
CA ILE A 402 22.19 7.02 -20.73
C ILE A 402 22.05 8.54 -20.83
N VAL A 403 23.13 9.28 -20.54
CA VAL A 403 23.12 10.75 -20.45
C VAL A 403 22.61 11.42 -21.74
N PRO A 404 23.07 11.07 -22.95
CA PRO A 404 22.58 11.73 -24.18
C PRO A 404 21.08 11.52 -24.40
N LEU A 405 20.57 10.31 -24.13
CA LEU A 405 19.15 9.99 -24.26
C LEU A 405 18.30 10.80 -23.28
N LEU A 406 18.75 10.94 -22.03
CA LEU A 406 18.00 11.69 -21.03
C LEU A 406 17.90 13.19 -21.36
N MET A 407 18.91 13.76 -22.03
CA MET A 407 18.91 15.18 -22.38
C MET A 407 17.90 15.57 -23.46
N GLU A 408 17.51 14.64 -24.34
CA GLU A 408 16.44 14.87 -25.33
C GLU A 408 15.10 15.17 -24.64
N PHE A 409 14.94 14.74 -23.38
CA PHE A 409 13.73 14.94 -22.59
C PHE A 409 13.63 16.29 -21.87
N LEU A 410 14.64 17.16 -21.99
CA LEU A 410 14.62 18.50 -21.37
C LEU A 410 13.61 19.46 -22.01
N GLY A 411 13.24 19.21 -23.28
CA GLY A 411 12.28 20.02 -24.03
C GLY A 411 10.81 19.61 -23.86
N ASP A 412 10.55 18.59 -23.04
CA ASP A 412 9.21 18.02 -22.90
C ASP A 412 8.33 18.80 -21.91
N SER A 413 7.02 18.58 -22.01
CA SER A 413 5.98 19.27 -21.24
C SER A 413 5.94 18.88 -19.76
N ASN A 414 6.44 17.69 -19.40
CA ASN A 414 6.47 17.24 -18.01
C ASN A 414 7.65 17.86 -17.24
N GLU A 415 7.36 18.90 -16.45
CA GLU A 415 8.34 19.64 -15.65
C GLU A 415 9.08 18.75 -14.64
N GLN A 416 8.41 17.78 -14.01
CA GLN A 416 8.99 16.97 -12.94
C GLN A 416 10.03 15.97 -13.48
N ALA A 417 9.73 15.30 -14.59
CA ALA A 417 10.67 14.37 -15.22
C ALA A 417 11.93 15.09 -15.70
N ALA A 418 11.79 16.28 -16.29
CA ALA A 418 12.93 17.06 -16.76
C ALA A 418 13.76 17.67 -15.61
N LEU A 419 13.13 17.99 -14.48
CA LEU A 419 13.85 18.36 -13.25
C LEU A 419 14.73 17.20 -12.76
N ASP A 420 14.18 15.98 -12.68
CA ASP A 420 14.92 14.78 -12.28
C ASP A 420 16.11 14.51 -13.23
N VAL A 421 15.94 14.70 -14.54
CA VAL A 421 17.05 14.64 -15.52
C VAL A 421 18.15 15.65 -15.19
N LEU A 422 17.83 16.90 -14.88
CA LEU A 422 18.85 17.91 -14.59
C LEU A 422 19.57 17.67 -13.26
N VAL A 423 18.86 17.17 -12.26
CA VAL A 423 19.48 16.74 -10.99
C VAL A 423 20.48 15.63 -11.26
N PHE A 424 20.12 14.65 -12.11
CA PHE A 424 21.04 13.61 -12.56
C PHE A 424 22.23 14.17 -13.34
N VAL A 425 22.02 15.05 -14.33
CA VAL A 425 23.11 15.65 -15.12
C VAL A 425 24.07 16.44 -14.23
N ARG A 426 23.55 17.18 -13.24
CA ARG A 426 24.36 17.92 -12.25
C ARG A 426 25.23 16.99 -11.41
N GLU A 427 24.73 15.83 -11.04
CA GLU A 427 25.50 14.82 -10.32
C GLU A 427 26.52 14.12 -11.24
N ALA A 428 26.10 13.74 -12.44
CA ALA A 428 26.90 13.04 -13.43
C ALA A 428 28.11 13.86 -13.88
N ILE A 429 27.95 15.17 -14.14
CA ILE A 429 29.04 16.04 -14.58
C ILE A 429 30.12 16.22 -13.50
N GLN A 430 29.75 16.13 -12.22
CA GLN A 430 30.68 16.22 -11.10
C GLN A 430 31.39 14.88 -10.84
N ARG A 431 30.68 13.75 -10.95
CA ARG A 431 31.24 12.42 -10.71
C ARG A 431 32.06 11.88 -11.89
N PHE A 432 31.65 12.19 -13.12
CA PHE A 432 32.22 11.63 -14.35
C PHE A 432 32.87 12.72 -15.20
N GLU A 433 34.17 12.95 -14.96
CA GLU A 433 34.92 13.99 -15.69
C GLU A 433 34.98 13.75 -17.20
N GLN A 434 35.00 12.49 -17.62
CA GLN A 434 35.00 12.09 -19.04
C GLN A 434 33.73 12.50 -19.79
N LEU A 435 32.62 12.71 -19.07
CA LEU A 435 31.33 13.06 -19.65
C LEU A 435 31.06 14.56 -19.75
N LYS A 436 31.91 15.39 -19.13
CA LYS A 436 31.73 16.85 -19.15
C LYS A 436 31.58 17.42 -20.56
N PRO A 437 32.43 17.07 -21.56
CA PRO A 437 32.32 17.66 -22.89
C PRO A 437 30.99 17.30 -23.58
N VAL A 438 30.60 16.03 -23.50
CA VAL A 438 29.35 15.51 -24.09
C VAL A 438 28.13 16.18 -23.46
N ILE A 439 28.15 16.33 -22.13
CA ILE A 439 27.07 16.99 -21.39
C ILE A 439 26.93 18.45 -21.80
N MET A 440 28.06 19.16 -21.92
CA MET A 440 28.06 20.57 -22.28
C MET A 440 27.57 20.79 -23.72
N GLU A 441 28.09 20.03 -24.68
CA GLU A 441 27.67 20.09 -26.08
C GLU A 441 26.16 19.87 -26.22
N LYS A 442 25.66 18.78 -25.63
CA LYS A 442 24.24 18.40 -25.77
C LYS A 442 23.30 19.31 -24.98
N LEU A 443 23.74 19.87 -23.85
CA LEU A 443 22.96 20.87 -23.12
C LEU A 443 22.87 22.20 -23.87
N MET A 444 23.94 22.59 -24.59
CA MET A 444 23.92 23.77 -25.46
C MET A 444 22.99 23.56 -26.66
N GLU A 445 23.02 22.41 -27.33
CA GLU A 445 22.11 22.08 -28.44
C GLU A 445 20.62 22.13 -28.02
N ASN A 446 20.31 21.57 -26.85
CA ASN A 446 18.94 21.48 -26.35
C ASN A 446 18.47 22.73 -25.60
N PHE A 447 19.32 23.76 -25.42
CA PHE A 447 19.01 24.93 -24.60
C PHE A 447 17.76 25.67 -25.10
N HIS A 448 17.57 25.76 -26.42
CA HIS A 448 16.40 26.40 -27.04
C HIS A 448 15.10 25.62 -26.91
N MET A 449 15.17 24.31 -26.69
CA MET A 449 13.98 23.44 -26.61
C MET A 449 13.28 23.51 -25.27
N ILE A 450 13.97 24.01 -24.23
CA ILE A 450 13.44 24.07 -22.87
C ILE A 450 12.28 25.08 -22.83
N LYS A 451 11.18 24.72 -22.15
CA LYS A 451 9.98 25.58 -22.02
C LYS A 451 9.59 25.93 -20.58
N SER A 452 10.22 25.31 -19.58
CA SER A 452 10.01 25.65 -18.17
C SER A 452 11.11 26.59 -17.64
N VAL A 453 10.65 27.54 -16.82
CA VAL A 453 11.46 28.46 -16.01
C VAL A 453 12.39 27.69 -15.09
N LYS A 454 11.89 26.68 -14.36
CA LYS A 454 12.70 25.94 -13.38
C LYS A 454 13.82 25.17 -14.03
N ILE A 455 13.56 24.53 -15.17
CA ILE A 455 14.54 23.75 -15.95
C ILE A 455 15.65 24.68 -16.46
N HIS A 456 15.29 25.84 -17.03
CA HIS A 456 16.27 26.83 -17.49
C HIS A 456 17.22 27.30 -16.39
N ARG A 457 16.73 27.53 -15.16
CA ARG A 457 17.60 27.96 -14.05
C ARG A 457 18.68 26.94 -13.74
N HIS A 458 18.31 25.66 -13.72
CA HIS A 458 19.25 24.57 -13.47
C HIS A 458 20.23 24.41 -14.64
N ALA A 459 19.75 24.47 -15.88
CA ALA A 459 20.60 24.43 -17.07
C ALA A 459 21.62 25.58 -17.08
N LEU A 460 21.18 26.81 -16.82
CA LEU A 460 22.04 28.00 -16.72
C LEU A 460 23.10 27.86 -15.63
N TRP A 461 22.76 27.25 -14.50
CA TRP A 461 23.71 26.99 -13.43
C TRP A 461 24.77 25.97 -13.86
N ILE A 462 24.39 24.89 -14.53
CA ILE A 462 25.34 23.86 -15.03
C ILE A 462 26.28 24.49 -16.06
N LEU A 463 25.74 25.19 -17.07
CA LEU A 463 26.54 25.86 -18.09
C LEU A 463 27.50 26.88 -17.48
N GLY A 464 27.04 27.68 -16.51
CA GLY A 464 27.88 28.66 -15.82
C GLY A 464 28.97 28.06 -14.94
N GLU A 465 28.73 26.88 -14.36
CA GLU A 465 29.67 26.23 -13.44
C GLU A 465 30.69 25.34 -14.16
N TYR A 466 30.36 24.77 -15.33
CA TYR A 466 31.22 23.81 -16.03
C TYR A 466 31.72 24.28 -17.41
N ALA A 467 31.36 25.48 -17.87
CA ALA A 467 32.06 26.13 -18.97
C ALA A 467 33.48 26.49 -18.54
N ASP A 468 34.43 25.63 -18.90
CA ASP A 468 35.84 25.81 -18.62
C ASP A 468 36.57 26.35 -19.86
N SER A 469 36.31 25.87 -21.08
CA SER A 469 37.06 26.34 -22.26
C SER A 469 36.66 27.76 -22.71
N LYS A 470 37.57 28.47 -23.42
CA LYS A 470 37.26 29.81 -23.94
C LYS A 470 36.13 29.78 -24.96
N GLU A 471 36.10 28.74 -25.79
CA GLU A 471 35.09 28.53 -26.82
C GLU A 471 33.73 28.28 -26.17
N ASP A 472 33.64 27.38 -25.17
CA ASP A 472 32.41 27.13 -24.42
C ASP A 472 31.86 28.40 -23.75
N ILE A 473 32.74 29.21 -23.15
CA ILE A 473 32.33 30.47 -22.50
C ILE A 473 31.71 31.44 -23.51
N MET A 474 32.30 31.57 -24.70
CA MET A 474 31.76 32.43 -25.76
C MET A 474 30.44 31.88 -26.30
N THR A 475 30.35 30.57 -26.54
CA THR A 475 29.13 29.92 -27.05
C THR A 475 27.98 30.06 -26.04
N VAL A 476 28.19 29.78 -24.75
CA VAL A 476 27.16 29.93 -23.72
C VAL A 476 26.67 31.38 -23.64
N MET A 477 27.57 32.35 -23.77
CA MET A 477 27.20 33.76 -23.79
C MET A 477 26.35 34.12 -25.01
N GLU A 478 26.69 33.58 -26.19
CA GLU A 478 25.92 33.78 -27.41
C GLU A 478 24.53 33.15 -27.30
N GLU A 479 24.42 31.95 -26.72
CA GLU A 479 23.15 31.26 -26.49
C GLU A 479 22.24 32.00 -25.50
N ILE A 480 22.81 32.56 -24.42
CA ILE A 480 22.06 33.44 -23.50
C ILE A 480 21.58 34.70 -24.25
N ARG A 481 22.44 35.29 -25.08
CA ARG A 481 22.08 36.47 -25.88
C ARG A 481 20.96 36.16 -26.87
N LYS A 482 21.04 35.05 -27.62
CA LYS A 482 19.96 34.58 -28.52
C LYS A 482 18.65 34.35 -27.75
N GLY A 483 18.74 33.77 -26.55
CA GLY A 483 17.60 33.54 -25.67
C GLY A 483 16.96 34.83 -25.12
N LEU A 484 17.72 35.91 -24.97
CA LEU A 484 17.21 37.23 -24.56
C LEU A 484 16.75 38.11 -25.74
N GLY A 485 17.26 37.85 -26.95
CA GLY A 485 16.96 38.60 -28.17
C GLY A 485 17.77 39.89 -28.32
N ASP A 486 17.25 40.86 -29.08
CA ASP A 486 17.92 42.14 -29.30
C ASP A 486 17.92 43.01 -28.04
N MET A 487 19.10 43.55 -27.70
CA MET A 487 19.34 44.42 -26.55
C MET A 487 19.53 45.88 -27.00
N PRO A 488 19.11 46.90 -26.22
CA PRO A 488 18.46 46.85 -24.91
C PRO A 488 17.00 46.37 -24.96
N ILE A 489 16.58 45.53 -24.00
CA ILE A 489 15.28 44.84 -24.03
C ILE A 489 14.09 45.81 -24.07
N VAL A 490 14.14 46.85 -23.23
CA VAL A 490 13.02 47.80 -23.08
C VAL A 490 12.83 48.62 -24.36
N ASP A 491 13.93 49.08 -24.97
CA ASP A 491 13.88 49.86 -26.21
C ASP A 491 13.37 49.00 -27.37
N ASP A 492 13.79 47.73 -27.43
CA ASP A 492 13.31 46.80 -28.44
C ASP A 492 11.83 46.43 -28.25
N GLU A 493 11.36 46.23 -27.01
CA GLU A 493 9.93 46.04 -26.71
C GLU A 493 9.11 47.29 -27.04
N MET A 494 9.60 48.49 -26.71
CA MET A 494 8.93 49.74 -27.04
C MET A 494 8.88 49.97 -28.56
N ARG A 495 9.96 49.62 -29.29
CA ARG A 495 10.02 49.69 -30.75
C ARG A 495 9.06 48.70 -31.42
N LYS A 496 9.00 47.46 -30.90
CA LYS A 496 8.04 46.44 -31.37
C LYS A 496 6.60 46.84 -31.07
N ALA A 497 6.34 47.41 -29.89
CA ALA A 497 5.04 47.97 -29.53
C ALA A 497 4.64 49.17 -30.41
N ALA A 498 5.61 49.90 -30.97
CA ALA A 498 5.39 51.00 -31.91
C ALA A 498 5.22 50.54 -33.39
N GLY A 499 5.31 49.23 -33.68
CA GLY A 499 5.04 48.66 -35.00
C GLY A 499 6.21 48.67 -35.99
N ASP A 500 7.44 48.92 -35.53
CA ASP A 500 8.62 48.99 -36.41
C ASP A 500 9.34 47.64 -36.51
N GLN A 501 9.11 46.90 -37.62
CA GLN A 501 9.79 45.63 -37.91
C GLN A 501 11.17 45.87 -38.54
N GLY A 502 12.16 46.22 -37.72
CA GLY A 502 13.55 46.34 -38.15
C GLY A 502 14.24 44.98 -38.34
N LYS A 503 14.45 44.55 -39.59
CA LYS A 503 15.45 43.51 -39.93
C LYS A 503 16.86 44.07 -39.77
N ALA A 504 17.74 43.33 -39.09
CA ALA A 504 19.12 43.69 -38.85
C ALA A 504 20.02 43.45 -40.09
N GLY A 505 20.81 44.48 -40.43
CA GLY A 505 22.21 44.38 -40.88
C GLY A 505 22.53 43.94 -42.31
N GLU A 506 22.89 44.89 -43.18
CA GLU A 506 24.04 44.79 -44.10
C GLU A 506 24.42 46.21 -44.60
N GLU A 507 25.71 46.55 -44.53
CA GLU A 507 26.28 47.82 -44.95
C GLU A 507 26.28 47.99 -46.49
N ALA A 508 25.67 49.05 -47.00
CA ALA A 508 25.97 49.65 -48.32
C ALA A 508 25.55 51.14 -48.32
N PRO A 509 26.24 52.03 -49.06
CA PRO A 509 26.34 53.44 -48.71
C PRO A 509 25.02 54.18 -48.91
N ALA A 510 24.64 54.96 -47.90
CA ALA A 510 23.45 55.80 -47.91
C ALA A 510 23.53 56.85 -49.05
N ARG A 511 22.80 56.60 -50.14
CA ARG A 511 22.21 57.67 -50.95
C ARG A 511 20.88 58.03 -50.32
N SER A 512 20.82 59.25 -49.78
CA SER A 512 19.63 59.89 -49.25
C SER A 512 18.47 59.87 -50.26
N ALA A 513 17.48 59.01 -50.05
CA ALA A 513 16.15 59.20 -50.63
C ALA A 513 15.37 60.16 -49.72
N ALA A 514 15.63 61.46 -49.88
CA ALA A 514 14.79 62.50 -49.30
C ALA A 514 13.39 62.42 -49.93
N SER A 515 12.35 62.41 -49.10
CA SER A 515 10.97 62.65 -49.53
C SER A 515 10.92 64.00 -50.27
N GLN A 516 10.75 63.99 -51.59
CA GLN A 516 10.62 65.22 -52.36
C GLN A 516 9.34 65.96 -51.95
N ARG A 517 9.49 67.14 -51.34
CA ARG A 517 8.42 68.11 -51.15
C ARG A 517 8.28 68.93 -52.43
N LEU A 518 7.19 68.74 -53.17
CA LEU A 518 6.85 69.66 -54.26
C LEU A 518 6.03 70.83 -53.70
N VAL A 519 6.43 72.05 -54.06
CA VAL A 519 5.71 73.30 -53.81
C VAL A 519 4.92 73.60 -55.08
N THR A 520 3.60 73.72 -54.99
CA THR A 520 2.79 74.18 -56.13
C THR A 520 3.00 75.69 -56.33
N ALA A 521 2.64 76.22 -57.50
CA ALA A 521 2.89 77.61 -57.89
C ALA A 521 2.25 78.70 -56.98
N ASP A 522 1.48 78.29 -55.96
CA ASP A 522 0.85 79.15 -54.95
C ASP A 522 1.44 78.96 -53.52
N GLY A 523 2.62 78.31 -53.41
CA GLY A 523 3.44 78.34 -52.20
C GLY A 523 3.04 77.38 -51.06
N THR A 524 2.13 76.43 -51.27
CA THR A 524 1.75 75.44 -50.24
C THR A 524 2.47 74.09 -50.45
N TYR A 525 2.97 73.48 -49.36
CA TYR A 525 3.68 72.20 -49.38
C TYR A 525 2.70 71.02 -49.28
N ALA A 526 2.79 70.03 -50.18
CA ALA A 526 2.02 68.78 -50.09
C ALA A 526 2.94 67.55 -49.97
N THR A 527 2.63 66.65 -49.03
CA THR A 527 3.30 65.35 -48.85
C THR A 527 2.35 64.21 -49.20
N GLN A 528 2.77 63.30 -50.08
CA GLN A 528 1.99 62.13 -50.47
C GLN A 528 2.21 60.99 -49.45
N SER A 529 1.16 60.59 -48.73
CA SER A 529 1.14 59.42 -47.84
C SER A 529 0.38 58.27 -48.50
N ALA A 530 1.03 57.11 -48.68
CA ALA A 530 0.38 55.91 -49.20
C ALA A 530 -0.57 55.31 -48.15
N PHE A 531 -1.82 55.13 -48.55
CA PHE A 531 -2.92 54.61 -47.76
C PHE A 531 -2.75 53.11 -47.43
N SER A 532 -2.90 52.76 -46.15
CA SER A 532 -3.45 51.47 -45.68
C SER A 532 -4.58 51.78 -44.69
N GLN A 533 -5.70 51.05 -44.81
CA GLN A 533 -7.01 51.40 -44.24
C GLN A 533 -7.14 51.19 -42.71
N PRO A 534 -8.11 51.87 -42.05
CA PRO A 534 -8.23 51.97 -40.60
C PRO A 534 -9.18 50.93 -39.98
N GLY A 535 -8.79 50.38 -38.82
CA GLY A 535 -9.64 49.52 -38.00
C GLY A 535 -9.36 49.73 -36.50
N ALA A 536 -10.31 50.42 -35.84
CA ALA A 536 -10.63 50.47 -34.41
C ALA A 536 -9.57 50.95 -33.40
N ALA A 537 -9.84 52.12 -32.81
CA ALA A 537 -9.29 52.57 -31.54
C ALA A 537 -10.04 51.97 -30.34
N VAL A 538 -9.29 51.77 -29.26
CA VAL A 538 -9.68 51.61 -27.84
C VAL A 538 -10.14 50.23 -27.38
N GLY A 539 -9.26 49.55 -26.63
CA GLY A 539 -9.57 48.42 -25.75
C GLY A 539 -8.31 47.65 -25.33
N LEU A 540 -7.89 47.78 -24.06
CA LEU A 540 -6.86 46.93 -23.45
C LEU A 540 -7.31 45.45 -23.48
N ALA A 541 -6.63 44.59 -24.26
CA ALA A 541 -6.35 43.17 -23.95
C ALA A 541 -5.72 42.43 -25.15
N LYS A 542 -4.62 41.72 -24.87
CA LYS A 542 -4.17 40.45 -25.48
C LYS A 542 -4.03 40.36 -27.01
N THR A 543 -2.79 40.52 -27.48
CA THR A 543 -2.27 39.73 -28.61
C THR A 543 -1.09 38.91 -28.11
N ASP A 544 -1.36 37.67 -27.69
CA ASP A 544 -0.35 36.63 -27.54
C ASP A 544 0.10 36.17 -28.95
N ASP A 545 1.36 35.75 -29.06
CA ASP A 545 2.02 35.06 -30.19
C ASP A 545 2.64 35.88 -31.33
N GLU A 546 3.51 36.84 -31.01
CA GLU A 546 4.79 36.91 -31.74
C GLU A 546 5.78 35.93 -31.08
N LYS A 547 6.47 35.09 -31.85
CA LYS A 547 7.45 34.08 -31.37
C LYS A 547 8.61 34.75 -30.60
N ARG A 548 8.38 35.03 -29.33
CA ARG A 548 9.40 35.56 -28.42
C ARG A 548 10.27 34.41 -27.91
N PRO A 549 11.59 34.60 -27.79
CA PRO A 549 12.46 33.64 -27.12
C PRO A 549 12.00 33.34 -25.68
N PRO A 550 12.17 32.10 -25.18
CA PRO A 550 11.61 31.68 -23.89
C PRO A 550 12.13 32.49 -22.70
N LEU A 551 13.43 32.82 -22.64
CA LEU A 551 13.98 33.63 -21.54
C LEU A 551 13.37 35.04 -21.50
N ARG A 552 13.13 35.65 -22.66
CA ARG A 552 12.48 36.96 -22.77
C ARG A 552 11.02 36.90 -22.31
N GLN A 553 10.32 35.83 -22.66
CA GLN A 553 8.95 35.60 -22.22
C GLN A 553 8.86 35.47 -20.69
N TYR A 554 9.75 34.71 -20.04
CA TYR A 554 9.72 34.55 -18.58
C TYR A 554 9.93 35.87 -17.83
N LEU A 555 10.82 36.73 -18.32
CA LEU A 555 11.07 38.05 -17.74
C LEU A 555 9.85 38.98 -17.90
N LEU A 556 9.16 38.93 -19.03
CA LEU A 556 7.92 39.67 -19.25
C LEU A 556 6.75 39.12 -18.42
N ASP A 557 6.72 37.81 -18.20
CA ASP A 557 5.74 37.16 -17.31
C ASP A 557 5.99 37.46 -15.82
N GLY A 558 7.13 38.08 -15.49
CA GLY A 558 7.46 38.57 -14.15
C GLY A 558 8.24 37.57 -13.29
N GLU A 559 8.82 36.52 -13.87
CA GLU A 559 9.67 35.54 -13.17
C GLU A 559 11.13 36.01 -13.15
N PHE A 560 11.43 37.04 -12.36
CA PHE A 560 12.76 37.67 -12.30
C PHE A 560 13.86 36.86 -11.64
N PHE A 561 13.51 35.79 -10.91
CA PHE A 561 14.49 34.89 -10.33
C PHE A 561 15.35 34.18 -11.40
N VAL A 562 14.84 33.99 -12.62
CA VAL A 562 15.67 33.55 -13.77
C VAL A 562 16.70 34.62 -14.14
N GLY A 563 16.33 35.89 -14.06
CA GLY A 563 17.25 37.03 -14.27
C GLY A 563 18.39 37.03 -13.26
N ALA A 564 18.12 36.74 -11.99
CA ALA A 564 19.15 36.58 -10.96
C ALA A 564 20.08 35.38 -11.25
N ALA A 565 19.53 34.26 -11.75
CA ALA A 565 20.32 33.11 -12.18
C ALA A 565 21.23 33.44 -13.39
N ILE A 566 20.69 34.14 -14.40
CA ILE A 566 21.46 34.62 -15.57
C ILE A 566 22.60 35.53 -15.11
N ALA A 567 22.35 36.47 -14.20
CA ALA A 567 23.38 37.36 -13.67
C ALA A 567 24.49 36.60 -12.93
N CYS A 568 24.15 35.58 -12.13
CA CYS A 568 25.13 34.71 -11.49
C CYS A 568 25.98 33.95 -12.52
N THR A 569 25.34 33.36 -13.54
CA THR A 569 26.02 32.65 -14.63
C THR A 569 26.98 33.56 -15.40
N LEU A 570 26.51 34.73 -15.84
CA LEU A 570 27.33 35.71 -16.55
C LEU A 570 28.52 36.20 -15.71
N THR A 571 28.33 36.38 -14.40
CA THR A 571 29.42 36.76 -13.48
C THR A 571 30.50 35.68 -13.44
N LYS A 572 30.13 34.40 -13.32
CA LYS A 572 31.06 33.28 -13.34
C LYS A 572 31.83 33.20 -14.66
N LEU A 573 31.12 33.32 -15.79
CA LEU A 573 31.70 33.31 -17.13
C LEU A 573 32.70 34.47 -17.32
N ALA A 574 32.34 35.69 -16.91
CA ALA A 574 33.22 36.85 -17.00
C ALA A 574 34.49 36.69 -16.17
N LEU A 575 34.37 36.24 -14.91
CA LEU A 575 35.52 36.04 -14.02
C LEU A 575 36.47 34.93 -14.51
N ARG A 576 35.95 33.88 -15.14
CA ARG A 576 36.74 32.81 -15.78
C ARG A 576 37.38 33.26 -17.09
N PHE A 577 36.66 34.02 -17.91
CA PHE A 577 37.20 34.60 -19.14
C PHE A 577 38.41 35.49 -18.84
N LEU A 578 38.33 36.30 -17.77
CA LEU A 578 39.43 37.13 -17.27
C LEU A 578 40.66 36.32 -16.82
N GLN A 579 40.50 35.07 -16.36
CA GLN A 579 41.64 34.20 -16.01
C GLN A 579 42.32 33.60 -17.25
N LYS A 580 41.56 33.34 -18.32
CA LYS A 580 42.05 32.59 -19.49
C LYS A 580 42.53 33.47 -20.64
N GLU A 581 41.90 34.63 -20.84
CA GLU A 581 42.28 35.56 -21.90
C GLU A 581 43.38 36.50 -21.41
N SER A 582 44.43 36.72 -22.21
CA SER A 582 45.51 37.65 -21.87
C SER A 582 45.28 39.07 -22.42
N ASP A 583 44.43 39.21 -23.44
CA ASP A 583 44.13 40.49 -24.08
C ASP A 583 43.10 41.31 -23.30
N LEU A 584 43.58 42.43 -22.75
CA LEU A 584 42.79 43.39 -21.98
C LEU A 584 41.60 43.97 -22.77
N THR A 585 41.73 44.15 -24.09
CA THR A 585 40.64 44.72 -24.89
C THR A 585 39.47 43.76 -24.99
N LYS A 586 39.74 42.49 -25.33
CA LYS A 586 38.73 41.43 -25.38
C LYS A 586 38.10 41.16 -24.02
N GLN A 587 38.89 41.18 -22.95
CA GLN A 587 38.39 41.08 -21.58
C GLN A 587 37.36 42.17 -21.26
N ASN A 588 37.68 43.43 -21.60
CA ASN A 588 36.80 44.57 -21.32
C ASN A 588 35.53 44.52 -22.18
N VAL A 589 35.63 44.13 -23.45
CA VAL A 589 34.46 43.95 -24.34
C VAL A 589 33.54 42.86 -23.79
N PHE A 590 34.09 41.73 -23.36
CA PHE A 590 33.31 40.64 -22.78
C PHE A 590 32.59 41.08 -21.50
N CYS A 591 33.31 41.71 -20.57
CA CYS A 591 32.73 42.22 -19.32
C CYS A 591 31.65 43.28 -19.57
N ALA A 592 31.86 44.20 -20.52
CA ALA A 592 30.89 45.23 -20.88
C ALA A 592 29.60 44.62 -21.41
N ASN A 593 29.70 43.59 -22.26
CA ASN A 593 28.51 42.88 -22.76
C ASN A 593 27.76 42.14 -21.63
N CYS A 594 28.47 41.51 -20.69
CA CYS A 594 27.85 40.90 -19.51
C CYS A 594 27.10 41.94 -18.65
N MET A 595 27.74 43.09 -18.40
CA MET A 595 27.11 44.19 -17.64
C MET A 595 25.89 44.74 -18.35
N LEU A 596 25.95 44.91 -19.69
CA LEU A 596 24.85 45.40 -20.50
C LEU A 596 23.61 44.47 -20.41
N MET A 597 23.82 43.16 -20.41
CA MET A 597 22.72 42.20 -20.24
C MET A 597 22.11 42.29 -18.84
N MET A 598 22.94 42.34 -17.79
CA MET A 598 22.46 42.47 -16.40
C MET A 598 21.72 43.80 -16.18
N SER A 599 22.24 44.91 -16.71
CA SER A 599 21.59 46.22 -16.60
C SER A 599 20.29 46.29 -17.39
N SER A 600 20.22 45.62 -18.55
CA SER A 600 19.00 45.54 -19.35
C SER A 600 17.88 44.75 -18.63
N ILE A 601 18.23 43.68 -17.92
CA ILE A 601 17.28 42.91 -17.09
C ILE A 601 16.77 43.76 -15.92
N LEU A 602 17.66 44.50 -15.24
CA LEU A 602 17.25 45.43 -14.17
C LEU A 602 16.38 46.58 -14.69
N HIS A 603 16.69 47.11 -15.87
CA HIS A 603 15.90 48.16 -16.50
C HIS A 603 14.49 47.66 -16.86
N LEU A 604 14.39 46.42 -17.39
CA LEU A 604 13.10 45.78 -17.66
C LEU A 604 12.27 45.58 -16.39
N GLY A 605 12.89 45.14 -15.29
CA GLY A 605 12.20 44.97 -14.01
C GLY A 605 11.64 46.27 -13.41
N LYS A 606 12.23 47.41 -13.76
CA LYS A 606 11.82 48.75 -13.28
C LYS A 606 10.95 49.53 -14.28
N SER A 607 10.86 49.11 -15.54
CA SER A 607 10.15 49.84 -16.59
C SER A 607 8.63 49.68 -16.55
N GLY A 608 8.11 48.75 -15.74
CA GLY A 608 6.67 48.48 -15.62
C GLY A 608 6.07 47.71 -16.80
N LEU A 609 6.90 47.20 -17.73
CA LEU A 609 6.46 46.42 -18.90
C LEU A 609 6.18 44.94 -18.57
N SER A 610 6.67 44.44 -17.43
CA SER A 610 6.45 43.07 -16.97
C SER A 610 5.12 42.90 -16.21
N LYS A 611 4.53 41.70 -16.28
CA LYS A 611 3.26 41.37 -15.59
C LYS A 611 3.35 41.47 -14.07
N LYS A 612 4.52 41.14 -13.49
CA LYS A 612 4.85 41.34 -12.07
C LYS A 612 6.05 42.28 -11.95
N VAL A 613 6.16 42.98 -10.83
CA VAL A 613 7.33 43.83 -10.52
C VAL A 613 8.48 42.93 -10.03
N ILE A 614 9.73 43.34 -10.31
CA ILE A 614 10.92 42.66 -9.79
C ILE A 614 10.97 42.69 -8.26
N THR A 615 11.39 41.60 -7.63
CA THR A 615 11.56 41.54 -6.18
C THR A 615 12.84 42.26 -5.74
N ASP A 616 12.84 42.83 -4.53
CA ASP A 616 14.02 43.52 -3.99
C ASP A 616 15.23 42.57 -3.87
N ASP A 617 14.99 41.30 -3.50
CA ASP A 617 16.03 40.26 -3.43
C ASP A 617 16.68 40.00 -4.80
N ASP A 618 15.88 39.94 -5.88
CA ASP A 618 16.40 39.76 -7.24
C ASP A 618 17.21 40.99 -7.70
N VAL A 619 16.74 42.20 -7.36
CA VAL A 619 17.47 43.46 -7.66
C VAL A 619 18.82 43.47 -6.95
N ASP A 620 18.85 43.12 -5.67
CA ASP A 620 20.07 43.10 -4.87
C ASP A 620 21.04 42.04 -5.38
N ARG A 621 20.54 40.85 -5.75
CA ARG A 621 21.37 39.78 -6.31
C ARG A 621 22.01 40.18 -7.64
N ILE A 622 21.25 40.75 -8.57
CA ILE A 622 21.77 41.20 -9.87
C ILE A 622 22.75 42.37 -9.67
N SER A 623 22.45 43.30 -8.75
CA SER A 623 23.32 44.42 -8.41
C SER A 623 24.65 43.96 -7.80
N MET A 624 24.63 42.95 -6.94
CA MET A 624 25.83 42.32 -6.39
C MET A 624 26.69 41.68 -7.49
N CYS A 625 26.06 40.98 -8.43
CA CYS A 625 26.74 40.42 -9.61
C CYS A 625 27.39 41.51 -10.48
N LEU A 626 26.68 42.62 -10.76
CA LEU A 626 27.23 43.76 -11.48
C LEU A 626 28.45 44.37 -10.79
N ARG A 627 28.38 44.59 -9.48
CA ARG A 627 29.52 45.09 -8.69
C ARG A 627 30.69 44.12 -8.72
N ALA A 628 30.45 42.81 -8.62
CA ALA A 628 31.50 41.80 -8.66
C ALA A 628 32.28 41.81 -9.99
N VAL A 629 31.60 42.00 -11.13
CA VAL A 629 32.26 42.12 -12.44
C VAL A 629 32.99 43.45 -12.60
N ALA A 630 32.46 44.54 -12.02
CA ALA A 630 33.06 45.88 -12.11
C ALA A 630 34.31 46.04 -11.23
N GLU A 631 34.22 45.65 -9.96
CA GLU A 631 35.29 45.80 -8.97
C GLU A 631 36.39 44.75 -9.12
N ARG A 632 36.08 43.58 -9.70
CA ARG A 632 37.01 42.46 -9.91
C ARG A 632 37.73 42.01 -8.63
N ALA A 633 37.04 42.10 -7.49
CA ALA A 633 37.62 41.78 -6.19
C ALA A 633 38.12 40.31 -6.12
N PRO A 634 39.33 40.05 -5.60
CA PRO A 634 39.91 38.70 -5.56
C PRO A 634 39.09 37.71 -4.72
N LEU A 635 38.51 38.18 -3.60
CA LEU A 635 37.64 37.35 -2.76
C LEU A 635 36.40 36.88 -3.53
N MET A 636 35.73 37.78 -4.24
CA MET A 636 34.54 37.45 -5.05
C MET A 636 34.88 36.50 -6.20
N LYS A 637 36.07 36.65 -6.78
CA LYS A 637 36.60 35.75 -7.80
C LYS A 637 36.74 34.32 -7.29
N ASP A 638 37.33 34.14 -6.12
CA ASP A 638 37.53 32.80 -5.53
C ASP A 638 36.20 32.15 -5.13
N ILE A 639 35.25 32.94 -4.61
CA ILE A 639 33.91 32.46 -4.23
C ILE A 639 33.16 31.91 -5.47
N PHE A 640 33.08 32.70 -6.54
CA PHE A 640 32.31 32.33 -7.73
C PHE A 640 32.98 31.26 -8.60
N THR A 641 34.30 31.14 -8.58
CA THR A 641 35.01 30.19 -9.45
C THR A 641 35.34 28.85 -8.77
N VAL A 642 35.63 28.84 -7.47
CA VAL A 642 36.13 27.64 -6.76
C VAL A 642 35.16 27.17 -5.68
N GLN A 643 34.75 28.06 -4.76
CA GLN A 643 33.99 27.65 -3.57
C GLN A 643 32.59 27.14 -3.91
N CYS A 644 31.93 27.70 -4.93
CA CYS A 644 30.64 27.22 -5.41
C CYS A 644 30.68 25.75 -5.85
N ARG A 645 31.76 25.35 -6.56
CA ARG A 645 31.98 23.97 -7.01
C ARG A 645 32.28 23.03 -5.84
N GLN A 646 33.12 23.46 -4.91
CA GLN A 646 33.49 22.67 -3.72
C GLN A 646 32.30 22.38 -2.80
N SER A 647 31.37 23.34 -2.68
CA SER A 647 30.13 23.15 -1.91
C SER A 647 29.27 22.04 -2.49
N LEU A 648 29.17 21.93 -3.82
CA LEU A 648 28.45 20.82 -4.47
C LEU A 648 29.13 19.48 -4.20
N SER A 649 30.45 19.40 -4.34
CA SER A 649 31.21 18.18 -4.06
C SER A 649 30.97 17.69 -2.63
N SER A 650 31.07 18.62 -1.66
CA SER A 650 30.87 18.32 -0.25
C SER A 650 29.45 17.80 0.04
N MET A 651 28.43 18.37 -0.63
CA MET A 651 27.04 17.92 -0.52
C MET A 651 26.84 16.51 -1.09
N LEU A 652 27.40 16.22 -2.28
CA LEU A 652 27.29 14.90 -2.89
C LEU A 652 28.02 13.82 -2.09
N ASP A 653 29.22 14.14 -1.57
CA ASP A 653 29.98 13.23 -0.71
C ASP A 653 29.26 12.95 0.62
N ALA A 654 28.57 13.96 1.17
CA ALA A 654 27.76 13.79 2.38
C ALA A 654 26.54 12.88 2.14
N ASN A 655 25.83 13.06 1.03
CA ASN A 655 24.69 12.23 0.66
C ASN A 655 25.09 10.77 0.44
N LYS A 656 26.22 10.53 -0.25
CA LYS A 656 26.73 9.17 -0.47
C LYS A 656 27.04 8.46 0.84
N LYS A 657 27.69 9.15 1.79
CA LYS A 657 27.99 8.59 3.11
C LYS A 657 26.73 8.18 3.87
N LEU A 658 25.65 8.96 3.78
CA LEU A 658 24.37 8.63 4.39
C LEU A 658 23.74 7.37 3.77
N GLU A 659 23.80 7.23 2.45
CA GLU A 659 23.30 6.02 1.76
C GLU A 659 24.11 4.77 2.15
N ASP A 660 25.43 4.91 2.27
CA ASP A 660 26.31 3.80 2.68
C ASP A 660 26.09 3.42 4.16
N GLU A 661 25.88 4.39 5.05
CA GLU A 661 25.53 4.18 6.47
C GLU A 661 24.18 3.44 6.61
N GLN A 662 23.15 3.84 5.84
CA GLN A 662 21.84 3.17 5.85
C GLN A 662 21.90 1.72 5.36
N LYS A 663 22.71 1.44 4.32
CA LYS A 663 22.93 0.05 3.85
C LYS A 663 23.68 -0.78 4.88
N ALA A 664 24.71 -0.21 5.50
CA ALA A 664 25.48 -0.89 6.53
C ALA A 664 24.62 -1.26 7.75
N ASP A 665 23.69 -0.40 8.16
CA ASP A 665 22.77 -0.71 9.26
C ASP A 665 21.74 -1.79 8.89
N ALA A 666 21.30 -1.86 7.62
CA ALA A 666 20.50 -2.99 7.13
C ALA A 666 21.28 -4.31 7.10
N GLU A 667 22.56 -4.27 6.72
CA GLU A 667 23.44 -5.46 6.71
C GLU A 667 23.83 -5.92 8.12
N LYS A 668 24.00 -5.01 9.09
CA LYS A 668 24.31 -5.35 10.49
C LYS A 668 23.24 -6.19 11.17
N VAL A 669 21.97 -6.06 10.77
CA VAL A 669 20.88 -6.93 11.26
C VAL A 669 21.11 -8.40 10.85
N MET A 670 21.92 -8.66 9.82
CA MET A 670 22.19 -9.99 9.27
C MET A 670 23.59 -10.55 9.57
N ALA A 671 24.38 -9.89 10.42
CA ALA A 671 25.70 -10.40 10.80
C ALA A 671 25.56 -11.47 11.90
N ILE A 672 25.49 -12.74 11.48
CA ILE A 672 25.61 -13.91 12.39
C ILE A 672 27.03 -13.93 12.94
N GLN A 673 27.18 -14.03 14.27
CA GLN A 673 28.47 -13.95 14.94
C GLN A 673 29.21 -15.29 14.76
N ALA A 674 30.53 -15.27 14.55
CA ALA A 674 31.29 -16.50 14.23
C ALA A 674 31.24 -17.59 15.32
N ASP A 675 30.92 -17.21 16.55
CA ASP A 675 30.74 -18.10 17.70
C ASP A 675 29.28 -18.51 17.94
N ASP A 676 28.34 -18.10 17.07
CA ASP A 676 26.97 -18.59 17.12
C ASP A 676 26.98 -20.10 16.90
N PRO A 677 26.31 -20.88 17.77
CA PRO A 677 26.36 -22.33 17.74
C PRO A 677 25.87 -22.84 16.39
N ILE A 678 26.70 -23.65 15.72
CA ILE A 678 26.29 -24.37 14.51
C ILE A 678 25.21 -25.37 14.93
N SER A 679 23.96 -25.06 14.63
CA SER A 679 22.81 -25.91 14.89
C SER A 679 22.82 -27.09 13.93
N PHE A 680 23.32 -28.24 14.38
CA PHE A 680 23.21 -29.50 13.65
C PHE A 680 21.74 -29.97 13.69
N LEU A 681 21.05 -29.92 12.53
CA LEU A 681 19.64 -30.27 12.39
C LEU A 681 19.27 -31.65 12.97
N ASP A 682 20.21 -32.59 12.98
CA ASP A 682 19.98 -33.97 13.46
C ASP A 682 20.08 -34.13 14.99
N LEU A 683 20.53 -33.10 15.72
CA LEU A 683 20.75 -33.13 17.18
C LEU A 683 19.81 -32.21 17.97
N LEU A 684 18.93 -31.47 17.31
CA LEU A 684 17.91 -30.66 17.97
C LEU A 684 16.76 -31.54 18.46
N ALA A 685 16.45 -31.45 19.76
CA ALA A 685 15.24 -32.03 20.32
C ALA A 685 14.02 -31.43 19.60
N LYS A 686 13.02 -32.27 19.30
CA LYS A 686 11.79 -31.98 18.53
C LYS A 686 10.99 -30.73 18.93
N SER A 687 11.37 -30.01 19.98
CA SER A 687 10.72 -28.79 20.47
C SER A 687 11.38 -27.48 20.03
N GLU A 688 12.58 -27.48 19.43
CA GLU A 688 13.31 -26.26 19.04
C GLU A 688 13.67 -26.20 17.55
N SER A 689 12.76 -26.66 16.68
CA SER A 689 12.88 -26.49 15.23
C SER A 689 12.17 -25.21 14.79
N GLY A 690 12.89 -24.08 14.80
CA GLY A 690 12.48 -22.81 14.17
C GLY A 690 12.39 -22.84 12.63
N ILE A 691 12.01 -23.97 12.04
CA ILE A 691 11.76 -24.15 10.59
C ILE A 691 10.36 -24.77 10.33
N THR A 692 9.52 -24.94 11.34
CA THR A 692 8.15 -25.45 11.15
C THR A 692 7.13 -24.52 11.76
N GLU A 693 7.17 -23.23 11.41
CA GLU A 693 5.95 -22.45 11.50
C GLU A 693 5.09 -22.75 10.28
N ASP A 694 3.88 -23.25 10.53
CA ASP A 694 2.84 -23.43 9.54
C ASP A 694 2.68 -22.12 8.76
N GLN A 695 3.20 -22.04 7.53
CA GLN A 695 3.16 -20.81 6.72
C GLN A 695 1.72 -20.31 6.54
N PHE A 696 0.73 -21.18 6.72
CA PHE A 696 -0.68 -20.82 6.79
C PHE A 696 -1.01 -20.03 8.07
N ALA A 697 -0.53 -20.47 9.23
CA ALA A 697 -0.67 -19.74 10.50
C ALA A 697 0.16 -18.44 10.52
N VAL A 698 1.36 -18.44 9.93
CA VAL A 698 2.17 -17.22 9.76
C VAL A 698 1.51 -16.26 8.78
N SER A 699 0.95 -16.74 7.66
CA SER A 699 0.22 -15.88 6.73
C SER A 699 -1.09 -15.36 7.34
N LEU A 700 -1.77 -16.15 8.17
CA LEU A 700 -2.96 -15.74 8.92
C LEU A 700 -2.60 -14.69 9.99
N SER A 701 -1.48 -14.85 10.70
CA SER A 701 -0.99 -13.88 11.69
C SER A 701 -0.40 -12.60 11.06
N GLN A 702 0.22 -12.71 9.88
CA GLN A 702 0.64 -11.57 9.06
C GLN A 702 -0.56 -10.83 8.47
N ALA A 703 -1.62 -11.54 8.06
CA ALA A 703 -2.90 -10.93 7.65
C ALA A 703 -3.62 -10.23 8.81
N VAL A 704 -3.27 -10.57 10.06
CA VAL A 704 -3.74 -9.94 11.31
C VAL A 704 -2.84 -8.76 11.73
N GLY A 705 -1.81 -8.40 10.96
CA GLY A 705 -1.07 -7.14 11.13
C GLY A 705 0.12 -7.17 12.09
N ALA A 706 0.60 -8.34 12.51
CA ALA A 706 1.80 -8.46 13.33
C ALA A 706 3.06 -8.56 12.45
N THR A 707 3.63 -7.42 12.03
CA THR A 707 4.93 -7.38 11.36
C THR A 707 6.05 -7.11 12.38
N GLY A 708 6.98 -8.07 12.52
CA GLY A 708 8.37 -7.79 12.90
C GLY A 708 8.80 -7.87 14.37
N LYS A 709 8.05 -8.49 15.30
CA LYS A 709 8.53 -8.71 16.68
C LYS A 709 8.88 -10.18 16.94
N LYS A 710 10.07 -10.42 17.51
CA LYS A 710 10.53 -11.74 17.99
C LYS A 710 9.52 -12.32 18.99
N GLU A 711 9.34 -13.64 18.99
CA GLU A 711 8.34 -14.35 19.81
C GLU A 711 8.46 -14.10 21.33
N ASP A 712 9.65 -13.78 21.86
CA ASP A 712 9.84 -13.46 23.29
C ASP A 712 9.12 -12.16 23.72
N ASP A 713 8.92 -11.21 22.80
CA ASP A 713 8.15 -9.98 23.05
C ASP A 713 6.63 -10.20 22.89
N LEU A 714 6.19 -11.34 22.32
CA LEU A 714 4.78 -11.62 22.08
C LEU A 714 4.03 -12.00 23.36
N GLN A 715 4.67 -12.71 24.30
CA GLN A 715 4.01 -13.11 25.55
C GLN A 715 3.86 -11.94 26.53
N SER A 716 4.84 -11.03 26.58
CA SER A 716 4.74 -9.80 27.38
C SER A 716 3.77 -8.78 26.77
N SER A 717 3.70 -8.69 25.43
CA SER A 717 2.78 -7.83 24.70
C SER A 717 1.31 -8.23 24.85
N LYS A 718 0.99 -9.53 24.88
CA LYS A 718 -0.39 -10.02 25.05
C LYS A 718 -0.99 -9.63 26.41
N LEU A 719 -0.21 -9.67 27.48
CA LEU A 719 -0.68 -9.28 28.82
C LEU A 719 -0.77 -7.76 29.01
N ASN A 720 0.07 -6.98 28.31
CA ASN A 720 0.00 -5.51 28.32
C ASN A 720 -1.28 -4.93 27.67
N LYS A 721 -2.03 -5.73 26.90
CA LYS A 721 -3.27 -5.31 26.22
C LYS A 721 -4.56 -5.68 26.96
N VAL A 722 -4.45 -6.24 28.16
CA VAL A 722 -5.63 -6.52 29.01
C VAL A 722 -5.98 -5.27 29.81
N SER A 723 -7.18 -4.75 29.59
CA SER A 723 -7.73 -3.60 30.32
C SER A 723 -8.74 -4.10 31.35
N GLN A 724 -8.47 -3.82 32.63
CA GLN A 724 -9.39 -4.13 33.71
C GLN A 724 -10.57 -3.15 33.69
N LEU A 725 -11.79 -3.66 33.54
CA LEU A 725 -12.99 -2.83 33.39
C LEU A 725 -13.74 -2.60 34.71
N THR A 726 -13.61 -3.50 35.67
CA THR A 726 -14.30 -3.45 36.97
C THR A 726 -13.34 -3.80 38.11
N GLY A 727 -13.67 -3.37 39.33
CA GLY A 727 -12.88 -3.67 40.51
C GLY A 727 -13.12 -5.08 41.03
N PHE A 728 -12.16 -5.61 41.80
CA PHE A 728 -12.32 -6.91 42.49
C PHE A 728 -13.37 -6.90 43.61
N SER A 729 -13.99 -5.76 43.89
CA SER A 729 -15.05 -5.61 44.89
C SER A 729 -16.44 -5.51 44.26
N ASP A 730 -16.52 -5.47 42.93
CA ASP A 730 -17.79 -5.42 42.22
C ASP A 730 -18.42 -6.82 42.13
N PRO A 731 -19.77 -6.95 42.17
CA PRO A 731 -20.44 -8.25 42.10
C PRO A 731 -20.12 -9.05 40.83
N VAL A 732 -19.80 -8.35 39.75
CA VAL A 732 -19.40 -8.90 38.47
C VAL A 732 -18.04 -8.32 38.11
N TYR A 733 -17.04 -9.19 37.96
CA TYR A 733 -15.72 -8.82 37.48
C TYR A 733 -15.65 -8.94 35.96
N ALA A 734 -14.94 -8.02 35.33
CA ALA A 734 -14.80 -7.92 33.89
C ALA A 734 -13.42 -7.38 33.51
N GLU A 735 -12.78 -8.07 32.58
CA GLU A 735 -11.54 -7.66 31.92
C GLU A 735 -11.67 -7.81 30.41
N ALA A 736 -11.14 -6.85 29.67
CA ALA A 736 -11.21 -6.84 28.21
C ALA A 736 -9.83 -6.94 27.58
N TYR A 737 -9.71 -7.84 26.62
CA TYR A 737 -8.57 -7.93 25.73
C TYR A 737 -8.91 -7.25 24.40
N VAL A 738 -8.15 -6.21 24.05
CA VAL A 738 -8.36 -5.43 22.83
C VAL A 738 -7.42 -5.92 21.73
N ASN A 739 -7.99 -6.49 20.67
CA ASN A 739 -7.25 -6.84 19.47
C ASN A 739 -7.61 -5.89 18.33
N VAL A 740 -6.61 -5.22 17.76
CA VAL A 740 -6.78 -4.24 16.68
C VAL A 740 -6.33 -4.89 15.37
N ASN A 741 -7.30 -5.25 14.52
CA ASN A 741 -7.04 -5.63 13.14
C ASN A 741 -7.33 -4.42 12.25
N GLN A 742 -6.66 -4.31 11.09
CA GLN A 742 -6.69 -3.14 10.20
C GLN A 742 -8.00 -2.33 10.23
N TYR A 743 -9.16 -2.96 9.99
CA TYR A 743 -10.46 -2.27 9.98
C TYR A 743 -11.41 -2.66 11.13
N ASP A 744 -11.06 -3.68 11.93
CA ASP A 744 -11.93 -4.28 12.94
C ASP A 744 -11.18 -4.39 14.28
N ILE A 745 -11.75 -3.79 15.32
CA ILE A 745 -11.31 -3.98 16.70
C ILE A 745 -12.19 -5.07 17.32
N VAL A 746 -11.55 -6.15 17.76
CA VAL A 746 -12.20 -7.25 18.46
C VAL A 746 -11.92 -7.10 19.95
N LEU A 747 -12.96 -6.86 20.72
CA LEU A 747 -12.91 -6.86 22.19
C LEU A 747 -13.32 -8.23 22.68
N ASP A 748 -12.43 -8.94 23.37
CA ASP A 748 -12.75 -10.17 24.08
C ASP A 748 -12.89 -9.84 25.57
N VAL A 749 -14.14 -9.80 26.06
CA VAL A 749 -14.47 -9.41 27.43
C VAL A 749 -14.77 -10.66 28.25
N LEU A 750 -13.89 -10.99 29.18
CA LEU A 750 -14.12 -12.01 30.20
C LEU A 750 -15.01 -11.41 31.27
N ILE A 751 -16.14 -12.04 31.56
CA ILE A 751 -17.07 -11.68 32.63
C ILE A 751 -17.13 -12.82 33.64
N VAL A 752 -16.93 -12.50 34.91
CA VAL A 752 -16.90 -13.44 36.03
C VAL A 752 -17.92 -13.02 37.06
N ASN A 753 -18.83 -13.93 37.41
CA ASN A 753 -19.74 -13.72 38.54
C ASN A 753 -18.98 -13.97 39.85
N GLN A 754 -18.82 -12.96 40.70
CA GLN A 754 -18.18 -13.12 42.01
C GLN A 754 -19.18 -13.45 43.13
N THR A 755 -20.48 -13.47 42.82
CA THR A 755 -21.54 -13.73 43.79
C THR A 755 -21.87 -15.23 43.89
N THR A 756 -22.51 -15.60 45.00
CA THR A 756 -23.03 -16.96 45.23
C THR A 756 -24.37 -17.21 44.56
N ASP A 757 -24.99 -16.17 43.99
CA ASP A 757 -26.29 -16.24 43.34
C ASP A 757 -26.15 -16.40 41.83
N THR A 758 -27.17 -16.96 41.18
CA THR A 758 -27.20 -17.06 39.72
C THR A 758 -27.66 -15.74 39.12
N LEU A 759 -26.83 -15.16 38.24
CA LEU A 759 -27.14 -13.93 37.53
C LEU A 759 -27.83 -14.27 36.20
N GLN A 760 -29.01 -13.69 36.00
CA GLN A 760 -29.82 -13.80 34.80
C GLN A 760 -29.69 -12.53 33.95
N ASN A 761 -29.88 -12.66 32.64
CA ASN A 761 -29.86 -11.54 31.69
C ASN A 761 -28.59 -10.66 31.75
N VAL A 762 -27.42 -11.24 32.05
CA VAL A 762 -26.16 -10.48 32.10
C VAL A 762 -25.84 -9.97 30.71
N THR A 763 -25.99 -8.66 30.49
CA THR A 763 -25.89 -8.01 29.20
C THR A 763 -24.78 -6.97 29.23
N LEU A 764 -23.83 -7.09 28.31
CA LEU A 764 -22.77 -6.10 28.11
C LEU A 764 -23.26 -5.05 27.12
N GLU A 765 -23.54 -3.83 27.58
CA GLU A 765 -23.88 -2.70 26.71
C GLU A 765 -22.64 -1.85 26.49
N LEU A 766 -22.18 -1.77 25.24
CA LEU A 766 -21.07 -0.93 24.82
C LEU A 766 -21.58 0.24 23.99
N ALA A 767 -20.98 1.39 24.21
CA ALA A 767 -21.13 2.60 23.42
C ALA A 767 -19.73 3.09 23.03
N THR A 768 -19.66 3.75 21.88
CA THR A 768 -18.40 4.25 21.32
C THR A 768 -18.47 5.76 21.15
N LEU A 769 -17.35 6.43 21.40
CA LEU A 769 -17.13 7.84 21.12
C LEU A 769 -16.04 7.97 20.06
N GLY A 770 -16.29 8.82 19.07
CA GLY A 770 -15.50 8.95 17.86
C GLY A 770 -16.07 8.14 16.69
N ASP A 771 -15.28 7.99 15.64
CA ASP A 771 -15.56 7.30 14.37
C ASP A 771 -15.47 5.76 14.47
N LEU A 772 -15.75 5.24 15.66
CA LEU A 772 -15.88 3.82 15.95
C LEU A 772 -17.35 3.42 15.90
N LYS A 773 -17.66 2.35 15.17
CA LYS A 773 -19.03 1.83 15.04
C LYS A 773 -19.13 0.41 15.59
N LEU A 774 -19.89 0.24 16.66
CA LEU A 774 -20.24 -1.09 17.17
C LEU A 774 -21.10 -1.82 16.13
N VAL A 775 -20.65 -2.99 15.68
CA VAL A 775 -21.33 -3.77 14.63
C VAL A 775 -22.35 -4.74 15.24
N GLU A 776 -22.03 -5.30 16.40
CA GLU A 776 -22.80 -6.36 17.03
C GLU A 776 -22.98 -6.07 18.52
N LYS A 777 -24.23 -6.17 19.00
CA LYS A 777 -24.54 -6.07 20.43
C LYS A 777 -24.46 -7.47 21.05
N PRO A 778 -23.68 -7.67 22.12
CA PRO A 778 -23.63 -8.93 22.84
C PRO A 778 -25.02 -9.41 23.29
N GLN A 779 -25.28 -10.71 23.15
CA GLN A 779 -26.50 -11.31 23.68
C GLN A 779 -26.43 -11.45 25.22
N PRO A 780 -27.57 -11.36 25.92
CA PRO A 780 -27.63 -11.62 27.35
C PRO A 780 -27.20 -13.06 27.68
N ILE A 781 -26.40 -13.24 28.71
CA ILE A 781 -25.92 -14.55 29.18
C ILE A 781 -26.46 -14.87 30.58
N LEU A 782 -26.59 -16.17 30.87
CA LEU A 782 -26.85 -16.69 32.21
C LEU A 782 -25.51 -17.07 32.84
N LEU A 783 -25.18 -16.50 33.99
CA LEU A 783 -23.96 -16.84 34.74
C LEU A 783 -24.32 -17.53 36.05
N GLY A 784 -23.82 -18.76 36.22
CA GLY A 784 -23.90 -19.48 37.49
C GLY A 784 -23.07 -18.81 38.60
N ALA A 785 -23.25 -19.26 39.83
CA ALA A 785 -22.45 -18.79 40.97
C ALA A 785 -20.96 -19.11 40.77
N ASN A 786 -20.09 -18.11 40.89
CA ASN A 786 -18.65 -18.22 40.61
C ASN A 786 -18.29 -18.70 39.19
N ASP A 787 -19.23 -18.60 38.25
CA ASP A 787 -19.01 -18.99 36.85
C ASP A 787 -18.48 -17.83 36.01
N PHE A 788 -17.89 -18.14 34.86
CA PHE A 788 -17.31 -17.15 33.96
C PHE A 788 -17.69 -17.41 32.50
N SER A 789 -17.70 -16.35 31.69
CA SER A 789 -17.98 -16.44 30.27
C SER A 789 -17.23 -15.37 29.50
N ASN A 790 -16.83 -15.68 28.26
CA ASN A 790 -16.18 -14.74 27.36
C ASN A 790 -17.17 -14.22 26.32
N ILE A 791 -17.26 -12.90 26.21
CA ILE A 791 -18.08 -12.20 25.24
C ILE A 791 -17.17 -11.51 24.23
N LYS A 792 -17.38 -11.77 22.94
CA LYS A 792 -16.68 -11.08 21.86
C LYS A 792 -17.55 -9.98 21.27
N ALA A 793 -17.03 -8.76 21.22
CA ALA A 793 -17.67 -7.62 20.58
C ALA A 793 -16.77 -7.06 19.47
N ASN A 794 -17.35 -6.88 18.28
CA ASN A 794 -16.63 -6.34 17.12
C ASN A 794 -17.01 -4.86 16.91
N VAL A 795 -15.99 -4.01 16.86
CA VAL A 795 -16.10 -2.57 16.63
C VAL A 795 -15.36 -2.23 15.34
N LYS A 796 -16.04 -1.60 14.39
CA LYS A 796 -15.44 -1.15 13.12
C LYS A 796 -14.81 0.22 13.27
N VAL A 797 -13.61 0.36 12.73
CA VAL A 797 -12.88 1.63 12.67
C VAL A 797 -13.19 2.31 11.34
N SER A 798 -13.79 3.50 11.38
CA SER A 798 -14.08 4.27 10.17
C SER A 798 -13.00 5.31 9.87
N SER A 799 -12.25 5.75 10.90
CA SER A 799 -11.24 6.81 10.82
C SER A 799 -10.12 6.59 11.83
N THR A 800 -8.96 7.19 11.56
CA THR A 800 -7.72 7.15 12.36
C THR A 800 -7.73 8.20 13.47
N GLU A 801 -8.68 8.10 14.38
CA GLU A 801 -8.75 8.98 15.55
C GLU A 801 -8.74 8.20 16.86
N ASN A 802 -8.41 8.90 17.95
CA ASN A 802 -8.53 8.33 19.28
C ASN A 802 -10.00 8.00 19.56
N GLY A 803 -10.28 6.72 19.76
CA GLY A 803 -11.61 6.25 20.07
C GLY A 803 -11.72 5.85 21.53
N ILE A 804 -12.87 6.13 22.15
CA ILE A 804 -13.19 5.69 23.51
C ILE A 804 -14.35 4.73 23.44
N ILE A 805 -14.20 3.56 24.05
CA ILE A 805 -15.28 2.59 24.22
C ILE A 805 -15.64 2.57 25.70
N PHE A 806 -16.89 2.86 26.00
CA PHE A 806 -17.42 2.88 27.36
C PHE A 806 -18.69 2.04 27.42
N GLY A 807 -19.07 1.57 28.60
CA GLY A 807 -20.20 0.66 28.70
C GLY A 807 -20.59 0.32 30.11
N ASN A 808 -21.58 -0.55 30.23
CA ASN A 808 -22.03 -1.10 31.49
C ASN A 808 -22.43 -2.57 31.33
N ILE A 809 -22.43 -3.29 32.46
CA ILE A 809 -22.97 -4.65 32.56
C ILE A 809 -24.27 -4.56 33.35
N VAL A 810 -25.37 -4.94 32.72
CA VAL A 810 -26.69 -5.02 33.36
C VAL A 810 -27.00 -6.48 33.66
N TYR A 811 -27.49 -6.78 34.87
CA TYR A 811 -27.86 -8.13 35.26
C TYR A 811 -29.02 -8.16 36.25
N ASP A 812 -29.74 -9.28 36.26
CA ASP A 812 -30.85 -9.57 37.17
C ASP A 812 -30.44 -10.70 38.13
N VAL A 813 -30.77 -10.60 39.42
CA VAL A 813 -30.49 -11.66 40.40
C VAL A 813 -31.69 -12.60 40.49
N SER A 814 -31.47 -13.90 40.41
CA SER A 814 -32.56 -14.88 40.53
C SER A 814 -33.27 -14.77 41.89
N GLY A 815 -34.57 -14.49 41.87
CA GLY A 815 -35.40 -14.32 43.08
C GLY A 815 -35.49 -12.89 43.65
N GLY A 816 -34.74 -11.93 43.10
CA GLY A 816 -34.91 -10.50 43.40
C GLY A 816 -36.05 -9.92 42.57
N GLY A 817 -36.99 -9.21 43.20
CA GLY A 817 -38.12 -8.60 42.50
C GLY A 817 -37.68 -7.47 41.58
N GLY A 818 -37.46 -7.73 40.29
CA GLY A 818 -37.42 -6.71 39.22
C GLY A 818 -36.32 -5.64 39.27
N ASP A 819 -35.45 -5.63 40.28
CA ASP A 819 -34.36 -4.67 40.40
C ASP A 819 -33.21 -5.04 39.45
N ARG A 820 -33.11 -4.31 38.33
CA ARG A 820 -31.99 -4.40 37.39
C ARG A 820 -30.74 -3.80 38.02
N ASN A 821 -29.74 -4.62 38.28
CA ASN A 821 -28.45 -4.16 38.76
C ASN A 821 -27.56 -3.78 37.58
N CYS A 822 -26.75 -2.73 37.75
CA CYS A 822 -25.88 -2.20 36.71
C CYS A 822 -24.50 -1.91 37.30
N VAL A 823 -23.46 -2.43 36.65
CA VAL A 823 -22.05 -2.14 36.94
C VAL A 823 -21.50 -1.32 35.78
N VAL A 824 -21.04 -0.10 36.07
CA VAL A 824 -20.43 0.77 35.06
C VAL A 824 -18.98 0.34 34.84
N LEU A 825 -18.59 0.22 33.57
CA LEU A 825 -17.25 -0.20 33.18
C LEU A 825 -16.31 1.00 33.08
N ASN A 826 -15.03 0.78 33.33
CA ASN A 826 -13.99 1.74 32.99
C ASN A 826 -13.86 1.89 31.46
N ASP A 827 -13.57 3.11 31.04
CA ASP A 827 -13.42 3.47 29.63
C ASP A 827 -12.16 2.85 29.02
N ILE A 828 -12.33 2.16 27.88
CA ILE A 828 -11.23 1.62 27.07
C ILE A 828 -10.80 2.71 26.09
N HIS A 829 -9.54 3.12 26.19
CA HIS A 829 -8.94 4.12 25.31
C HIS A 829 -8.16 3.42 24.19
N ILE A 830 -8.58 3.61 22.94
CA ILE A 830 -7.86 3.14 21.76
C ILE A 830 -6.94 4.27 21.29
N ASP A 831 -5.64 4.01 21.33
CA ASP A 831 -4.60 4.99 21.00
C ASP A 831 -4.28 4.94 19.51
N ILE A 832 -4.19 6.10 18.88
CA ILE A 832 -3.79 6.25 17.48
C ILE A 832 -2.40 5.64 17.19
N MET A 833 -1.54 5.57 18.20
CA MET A 833 -0.17 5.07 18.07
C MET A 833 -0.07 3.61 17.59
N ASP A 834 -1.12 2.81 17.81
CA ASP A 834 -1.19 1.44 17.30
C ASP A 834 -1.34 1.39 15.76
N TYR A 835 -1.75 2.50 15.14
CA TYR A 835 -1.95 2.60 13.69
C TYR A 835 -0.78 3.23 12.93
N ILE A 836 0.21 3.83 13.62
CA ILE A 836 1.26 4.63 12.99
C ILE A 836 2.55 3.82 12.83
N VAL A 837 3.02 3.73 11.59
CA VAL A 837 4.25 3.04 11.19
C VAL A 837 5.26 4.07 10.67
N PRO A 838 6.55 3.96 11.05
CA PRO A 838 7.59 4.85 10.52
C PRO A 838 7.73 4.69 9.01
N ALA A 839 7.85 5.81 8.30
CA ALA A 839 8.03 5.85 6.85
C ALA A 839 9.06 6.92 6.47
N SER A 840 9.61 6.86 5.25
CA SER A 840 10.54 7.87 4.72
C SER A 840 9.98 8.53 3.47
N CYS A 841 10.31 9.80 3.26
CA CYS A 841 10.02 10.54 2.03
C CYS A 841 11.16 11.53 1.71
N THR A 842 11.22 12.02 0.47
CA THR A 842 12.22 13.04 0.10
C THR A 842 11.85 14.42 0.65
N ASP A 843 12.81 15.33 0.81
CA ASP A 843 12.55 16.71 1.29
C ASP A 843 11.65 17.50 0.33
N ALA A 844 11.72 17.23 -0.98
CA ALA A 844 10.85 17.86 -1.97
C ALA A 844 9.39 17.38 -1.83
N GLU A 845 9.19 16.07 -1.70
CA GLU A 845 7.87 15.48 -1.44
C GLU A 845 7.31 15.97 -0.10
N PHE A 846 8.14 16.03 0.95
CA PHE A 846 7.75 16.58 2.25
C PHE A 846 7.21 18.00 2.10
N ARG A 847 7.91 18.90 1.39
CA ARG A 847 7.47 20.30 1.19
C ARG A 847 6.19 20.39 0.35
N GLN A 848 6.04 19.52 -0.64
CA GLN A 848 4.83 19.47 -1.46
C GLN A 848 3.64 19.02 -0.61
N MET A 849 3.74 17.89 0.09
CA MET A 849 2.70 17.40 0.99
C MET A 849 2.40 18.40 2.12
N TRP A 850 3.44 19.05 2.64
CA TRP A 850 3.29 20.08 3.67
C TRP A 850 2.45 21.26 3.16
N ALA A 851 2.60 21.66 1.89
CA ALA A 851 1.80 22.72 1.28
C ALA A 851 0.37 22.27 0.93
N GLU A 852 0.20 21.00 0.59
CA GLU A 852 -1.09 20.40 0.22
C GLU A 852 -1.99 20.12 1.43
N PHE A 853 -1.41 19.74 2.58
CA PHE A 853 -2.20 19.37 3.76
C PHE A 853 -2.88 20.58 4.40
N GLU A 854 -4.20 20.50 4.51
CA GLU A 854 -5.06 21.57 5.01
C GLU A 854 -5.06 21.65 6.54
N TRP A 855 -5.00 20.50 7.24
CA TRP A 855 -5.10 20.45 8.69
C TRP A 855 -3.74 20.57 9.35
N GLU A 856 -3.63 21.55 10.26
CA GLU A 856 -2.43 21.80 11.05
C GLU A 856 -2.77 21.88 12.54
N ASN A 857 -1.99 21.19 13.35
CA ASN A 857 -2.00 21.32 14.80
C ASN A 857 -0.64 21.83 15.30
N LYS A 858 -0.64 22.89 16.11
CA LYS A 858 0.57 23.49 16.68
C LYS A 858 0.64 23.22 18.18
N VAL A 859 1.55 22.34 18.57
CA VAL A 859 1.81 21.96 19.96
C VAL A 859 2.93 22.82 20.53
N THR A 860 2.74 23.37 21.72
CA THR A 860 3.81 24.06 22.46
C THR A 860 4.64 23.04 23.22
N VAL A 861 5.96 23.21 23.23
CA VAL A 861 6.88 22.34 23.97
C VAL A 861 7.13 22.93 25.35
N ASN A 862 6.70 22.21 26.39
CA ASN A 862 6.98 22.54 27.78
C ASN A 862 7.41 21.26 28.51
N THR A 863 8.72 21.05 28.63
CA THR A 863 9.29 19.83 29.21
C THR A 863 10.34 20.13 30.26
N ASN A 864 10.67 19.12 31.08
CA ASN A 864 11.79 19.19 32.02
C ASN A 864 13.13 18.74 31.39
N ILE A 865 13.13 18.39 30.10
CA ILE A 865 14.33 17.92 29.39
C ILE A 865 15.16 19.17 29.02
N SER A 866 16.44 19.15 29.38
CA SER A 866 17.38 20.25 29.17
C SER A 866 18.22 20.12 27.89
N ASP A 867 18.29 18.91 27.32
CA ASP A 867 19.00 18.65 26.07
C ASP A 867 18.04 18.57 24.86
N LEU A 868 18.40 19.26 23.78
CA LEU A 868 17.60 19.34 22.57
C LEU A 868 17.53 17.98 21.85
N ARG A 869 18.63 17.22 21.89
CA ARG A 869 18.74 15.94 21.17
C ARG A 869 18.03 14.82 21.91
N GLU A 870 18.15 14.79 23.24
CA GLU A 870 17.37 13.92 24.10
C GLU A 870 15.85 14.15 23.93
N TYR A 871 15.40 15.40 23.86
CA TYR A 871 13.99 15.70 23.60
C TYR A 871 13.52 15.19 22.23
N LEU A 872 14.33 15.36 21.17
CA LEU A 872 14.01 14.84 19.84
C LEU A 872 13.92 13.30 19.85
N GLY A 873 14.86 12.61 20.50
CA GLY A 873 14.84 11.15 20.64
C GLY A 873 13.62 10.67 21.43
N HIS A 874 13.27 11.35 22.52
CA HIS A 874 12.06 11.08 23.29
C HIS A 874 10.78 11.28 22.46
N LEU A 875 10.74 12.31 21.63
CA LEU A 875 9.62 12.58 20.73
C LEU A 875 9.47 11.46 19.70
N ILE A 876 10.56 11.08 19.04
CA ILE A 876 10.59 9.98 18.05
C ILE A 876 10.11 8.66 18.66
N ALA A 877 10.60 8.32 19.86
CA ALA A 877 10.18 7.12 20.57
C ALA A 877 8.70 7.16 21.00
N SER A 878 8.15 8.35 21.23
CA SER A 878 6.75 8.53 21.63
C SER A 878 5.78 8.53 20.45
N THR A 879 6.22 8.97 19.26
CA THR A 879 5.36 9.17 18.08
C THR A 879 5.60 8.15 16.96
N ASN A 880 6.53 7.21 17.12
CA ASN A 880 6.92 6.23 16.10
C ASN A 880 7.20 6.86 14.71
N MET A 881 7.61 8.13 14.67
CA MET A 881 7.91 8.85 13.44
C MET A 881 9.39 8.76 13.10
N LEU A 882 9.70 8.65 11.80
CA LEU A 882 11.08 8.68 11.33
C LEU A 882 11.57 10.12 11.19
N CYS A 883 12.78 10.41 11.68
CA CYS A 883 13.43 11.69 11.44
C CYS A 883 14.06 11.74 10.05
N LEU A 884 13.60 12.67 9.22
CA LEU A 884 14.13 12.89 7.86
C LEU A 884 15.36 13.79 7.86
N THR A 885 15.55 14.61 8.88
CA THR A 885 16.69 15.53 8.97
C THR A 885 17.97 14.73 9.31
N PRO A 886 19.05 14.86 8.51
CA PRO A 886 20.29 14.13 8.73
C PRO A 886 20.95 14.49 10.06
N GLU A 887 21.57 13.51 10.74
CA GLU A 887 22.27 13.75 12.01
C GLU A 887 23.40 14.80 11.89
N LYS A 888 24.04 14.91 10.72
CA LYS A 888 25.06 15.95 10.46
C LYS A 888 24.49 17.37 10.48
N ALA A 889 23.23 17.55 10.10
CA ALA A 889 22.54 18.85 10.21
C ALA A 889 22.10 19.14 11.66
N LEU A 890 21.92 18.08 12.46
CA LEU A 890 21.66 18.15 13.89
C LEU A 890 22.97 18.24 14.72
N ALA A 891 24.13 18.14 14.06
CA ALA A 891 25.44 18.19 14.69
C ALA A 891 25.89 19.63 14.88
N GLY A 892 25.93 20.08 16.13
CA GLY A 892 26.39 21.41 16.53
C GLY A 892 25.81 21.80 17.88
N SER A 893 26.46 22.73 18.58
CA SER A 893 25.94 23.35 19.82
C SER A 893 25.21 24.65 19.50
N CYS A 894 24.27 24.59 18.55
CA CYS A 894 23.37 25.69 18.28
C CYS A 894 22.22 25.62 19.30
N GLY A 895 21.91 26.71 20.00
CA GLY A 895 20.78 26.78 20.93
C GLY A 895 19.40 26.68 20.26
N PHE A 896 19.32 26.19 19.03
CA PHE A 896 18.12 26.03 18.22
C PHE A 896 18.27 24.76 17.38
N LEU A 897 17.22 23.94 17.31
CA LEU A 897 17.15 22.72 16.52
C LEU A 897 15.82 22.69 15.77
N ALA A 898 15.89 22.46 14.46
CA ALA A 898 14.74 22.20 13.61
C ALA A 898 14.87 20.81 12.96
N ALA A 899 13.82 20.00 13.05
CA ALA A 899 13.78 18.65 12.48
C ALA A 899 12.44 18.35 11.81
N ASN A 900 12.49 17.65 10.68
CA ASN A 900 11.30 17.13 9.98
C ASN A 900 11.13 15.65 10.30
N LEU A 901 9.91 15.27 10.70
CA LEU A 901 9.50 13.91 11.03
C LEU A 901 8.37 13.46 10.09
N TYR A 902 8.35 12.18 9.77
CA TYR A 902 7.34 11.59 8.89
C TYR A 902 6.93 10.19 9.32
N ALA A 903 5.64 9.87 9.16
CA ALA A 903 5.10 8.53 9.36
C ALA A 903 3.88 8.30 8.47
N LYS A 904 3.49 7.02 8.38
CA LYS A 904 2.32 6.60 7.62
C LYS A 904 1.42 5.71 8.48
N SER A 905 0.11 5.87 8.36
CA SER A 905 -0.83 4.98 9.04
C SER A 905 -0.92 3.63 8.32
N ILE A 906 -1.37 2.59 9.01
CA ILE A 906 -1.67 1.29 8.40
C ILE A 906 -2.78 1.37 7.32
N PHE A 907 -3.58 2.44 7.36
CA PHE A 907 -4.60 2.77 6.35
C PHE A 907 -4.02 3.53 5.15
N GLY A 908 -2.72 3.83 5.19
CA GLY A 908 -2.00 4.51 4.13
C GLY A 908 -2.10 6.04 4.16
N GLU A 909 -2.55 6.63 5.27
CA GLU A 909 -2.60 8.08 5.44
C GLU A 909 -1.25 8.63 5.90
N ASP A 910 -0.85 9.77 5.35
CA ASP A 910 0.46 10.37 5.59
C ASP A 910 0.38 11.41 6.73
N ALA A 911 1.34 11.38 7.66
CA ALA A 911 1.44 12.30 8.79
C ALA A 911 2.84 12.96 8.83
N LEU A 912 2.85 14.29 8.81
CA LEU A 912 4.06 15.11 8.79
C LEU A 912 4.19 15.88 10.10
N ALA A 913 5.41 16.00 10.64
CA ALA A 913 5.67 16.91 11.74
C ALA A 913 6.95 17.72 11.52
N ASN A 914 6.91 19.00 11.87
CA ASN A 914 8.04 19.90 11.91
C ASN A 914 8.27 20.33 13.36
N VAL A 915 9.42 19.96 13.90
CA VAL A 915 9.86 20.25 15.26
C VAL A 915 10.76 21.46 15.20
N SER A 916 10.42 22.52 15.94
CA SER A 916 11.26 23.72 16.09
C SER A 916 11.43 23.99 17.59
N ILE A 917 12.61 23.67 18.12
CA ILE A 917 12.92 23.77 19.55
C ILE A 917 14.17 24.61 19.77
N GLU A 918 14.19 25.34 20.88
CA GLU A 918 15.25 26.25 21.24
C GLU A 918 15.57 26.18 22.73
N LYS A 919 16.77 26.62 23.06
CA LYS A 919 17.26 26.77 24.41
C LYS A 919 17.49 28.26 24.69
N PRO A 920 16.90 28.82 25.75
CA PRO A 920 17.12 30.21 26.13
C PRO A 920 18.61 30.52 26.30
N TYR A 921 19.07 31.60 25.66
CA TYR A 921 20.47 32.00 25.70
C TYR A 921 20.87 32.44 27.12
N GLY A 922 21.91 31.83 27.68
CA GLY A 922 22.49 32.22 28.97
C GLY A 922 22.08 31.35 30.19
N GLN A 923 21.27 30.31 30.02
CA GLN A 923 20.91 29.36 31.10
C GLN A 923 21.06 27.90 30.62
N PRO A 924 22.16 27.21 30.96
CA PRO A 924 22.42 25.83 30.50
C PRO A 924 21.49 24.78 31.12
N ASP A 925 20.83 25.07 32.24
CA ASP A 925 19.86 24.17 32.87
C ASP A 925 18.40 24.53 32.55
N ALA A 926 18.17 25.53 31.68
CA ALA A 926 16.82 25.90 31.29
C ALA A 926 16.17 24.79 30.44
N PRO A 927 14.87 24.53 30.64
CA PRO A 927 14.13 23.55 29.86
C PRO A 927 14.08 23.95 28.38
N VAL A 928 13.95 22.95 27.51
CA VAL A 928 13.74 23.16 26.08
C VAL A 928 12.37 23.79 25.84
N VAL A 929 12.35 24.88 25.06
CA VAL A 929 11.14 25.63 24.69
C VAL A 929 10.97 25.55 23.18
N GLY A 930 9.74 25.57 22.67
CA GLY A 930 9.53 25.59 21.22
C GLY A 930 8.13 25.18 20.79
N HIS A 931 8.02 24.79 19.53
CA HIS A 931 6.77 24.36 18.91
C HIS A 931 6.98 23.13 18.02
N VAL A 932 6.04 22.19 18.09
CA VAL A 932 5.90 21.11 17.11
C VAL A 932 4.66 21.37 16.28
N ARG A 933 4.82 21.51 14.97
CA ARG A 933 3.72 21.66 14.01
C ARG A 933 3.47 20.32 13.35
N ILE A 934 2.24 19.83 13.38
CA ILE A 934 1.85 18.56 12.79
C ILE A 934 0.86 18.87 11.68
N ARG A 935 1.04 18.26 10.51
CA ARG A 935 0.11 18.33 9.39
C ARG A 935 -0.27 16.94 8.93
N ALA A 936 -1.56 16.74 8.66
CA ALA A 936 -2.10 15.49 8.14
C ALA A 936 -3.29 15.79 7.22
N LYS A 937 -3.70 14.78 6.45
CA LYS A 937 -4.88 14.89 5.58
C LYS A 937 -6.20 14.87 6.38
N SER A 938 -6.27 14.11 7.47
CA SER A 938 -7.43 14.06 8.36
C SER A 938 -7.23 14.93 9.60
N GLN A 939 -8.30 15.60 10.05
CA GLN A 939 -8.28 16.42 11.25
C GLN A 939 -8.01 15.57 12.50
N GLY A 940 -8.63 14.39 12.60
CA GLY A 940 -8.49 13.47 13.73
C GLY A 940 -7.04 13.04 13.97
N MET A 941 -6.30 12.73 12.90
CA MET A 941 -4.88 12.38 12.96
C MET A 941 -4.02 13.53 13.50
N ALA A 942 -4.20 14.75 12.96
CA ALA A 942 -3.41 15.91 13.37
C ALA A 942 -3.65 16.30 14.85
N LEU A 943 -4.90 16.21 15.32
CA LEU A 943 -5.25 16.49 16.70
C LEU A 943 -4.75 15.40 17.65
N SER A 944 -5.03 14.12 17.35
CA SER A 944 -4.66 12.97 18.19
C SER A 944 -3.15 12.85 18.39
N LEU A 945 -2.37 13.06 17.32
CA LEU A 945 -0.90 13.13 17.41
C LEU A 945 -0.43 14.28 18.31
N GLY A 946 -1.07 15.44 18.21
CA GLY A 946 -0.71 16.59 19.05
C GLY A 946 -1.03 16.37 20.52
N ASP A 947 -2.16 15.75 20.83
CA ASP A 947 -2.53 15.36 22.19
C ASP A 947 -1.57 14.33 22.76
N LYS A 948 -1.13 13.36 21.95
CA LYS A 948 -0.13 12.39 22.35
C LYS A 948 1.21 13.05 22.69
N ILE A 949 1.64 14.04 21.89
CA ILE A 949 2.85 14.81 22.16
C ILE A 949 2.69 15.63 23.46
N ASN A 950 1.55 16.26 23.69
CA ASN A 950 1.27 16.96 24.95
C ASN A 950 1.31 16.03 26.17
N LEU A 951 0.82 14.80 26.03
CA LEU A 951 0.85 13.79 27.09
C LEU A 951 2.26 13.25 27.34
N SER A 952 3.05 13.02 26.28
CA SER A 952 4.42 12.52 26.40
C SER A 952 5.34 13.54 27.08
N GLN A 953 5.13 14.84 26.82
CA GLN A 953 5.85 15.92 27.48
C GLN A 953 5.73 15.89 29.02
N LYS A 954 4.60 15.42 29.57
CA LYS A 954 4.36 15.33 31.03
C LYS A 954 4.97 14.09 31.69
N LYS A 955 5.14 12.99 30.94
CA LYS A 955 5.58 11.67 31.46
C LYS A 955 7.07 11.57 31.78
N GLY A 956 7.89 12.56 31.40
CA GLY A 956 9.33 12.60 31.75
C GLY A 956 9.66 12.72 33.25
N SER A 957 8.66 12.67 34.14
CA SER A 957 8.80 12.87 35.58
C SER A 957 8.86 11.58 36.44
N SER A 958 8.73 10.38 35.86
CA SER A 958 8.52 9.14 36.65
C SER A 958 9.57 8.03 36.52
N LYS A 959 10.82 8.32 36.14
CA LYS A 959 11.93 7.35 36.25
C LYS A 959 13.10 7.93 37.04
N SER A 960 12.83 8.22 38.31
CA SER A 960 13.86 8.24 39.35
C SER A 960 13.24 7.67 40.63
N ASN A 961 13.19 6.34 40.70
CA ASN A 961 13.25 5.54 41.93
C ASN A 961 13.52 4.08 41.56
#